data_AF-A0AAN6RM93-F1
#
_entry.id   AF-A0AAN6RM93-F1
#
_cell.length_a   1.000
_cell.length_b   1.000
_cell.length_c   1.000
_cell.angle_alpha   90.00
_cell.angle_beta   90.00
_cell.angle_gamma   90.00
#
_symmetry.space_group_name_H-M   'P 1'
#
loop_
_entity.id
_entity.type
_entity.pdbx_description
1 polymer ?
#
loop_
_entity_poly.entity_id
_entity_poly.type
_entity_poly.pdbx_seq_one_letter_code
_entity_poly.pdbx_strand_id
1 'polypeptide(L)'
;MDRSTLAPPTDRAAFVAWEFSVITPILLTLATLLFFARLWTRCFPVYRMLADDYVCAIAYVLVIVNSCLFLKSVQWILPTYTEPTSNLTIGDRETSAFYGVIAQPFWAWGMASIKISIGLMLLRLEAEKLWRRFLWAMIVFQFVLSMYNMLTQLVGCVPLREMWDFTEHVPGRCWPYHVNSASQITVQVFVILTDWIFALLPISFLRKVQRPLRERVIIGLLMSLGVFAGTASIVKIQQIVAMKNAKDAYAHILTVELWCSIEALTGFIASCVPCLRGPFQRALEYLGVATLPQNSSYTYAHHPGTRYATHISTGRTATATDQPIRMKRTSSSAGESSEQIITGNDLTAKTASWDAYAMKDGITRAYLTQPGAMKLSIFAASLAASCSTALSIPKRDAQSDLRTIQLSPTDIRQVTDDQKFELLAEGANLIDITEDLDTSSLVSVEQSSAAVTFPAAVSHQSNITPLLAKLSTDSLKANLEPFTEFQNRYYNSTYGAQSSAWLLKTVQDVIDASGAPNVTVYAFKHSFLQSSVIATIPGQSDKTIVLGAHQDSVNSRDPDRVNNRAPGADDDGSGSVTILEALKVLLTDEDVKAGKAPNTIEFHWYAAEEAGLLGSVDVWKKYKAEGKNAKAMLQQDMTGYSKGTTDKGKPEVVGVITDYVDEGLTTFITQVIDAYCDIGYVLTKCGYACSDHASAYRNGYPGAFVFESDFSDDSPYIHTSQDTLETVNYDHMLQHAKLTVGLAYELAYAADL
;
A
#
# COMPACT_ATOMS: atom_id res chain seq x y z
N MET A 1 -13.47 -15.19 66.30
CA MET A 1 -12.92 -15.82 65.09
C MET A 1 -11.77 -14.96 64.65
N ASP A 2 -10.58 -15.54 64.57
CA ASP A 2 -9.37 -14.84 64.17
C ASP A 2 -9.60 -14.19 62.79
N ARG A 3 -9.55 -12.85 62.75
CA ARG A 3 -9.93 -12.04 61.56
C ARG A 3 -8.85 -12.06 60.48
N SER A 4 -7.80 -12.86 60.62
CA SER A 4 -6.64 -12.88 59.74
C SER A 4 -6.76 -13.84 58.56
N THR A 5 -7.69 -14.80 58.58
CA THR A 5 -7.85 -15.79 57.51
C THR A 5 -9.32 -16.04 57.17
N LEU A 6 -9.77 -15.48 56.04
CA LEU A 6 -10.99 -15.95 55.38
C LEU A 6 -10.65 -17.18 54.54
N ALA A 7 -11.62 -18.08 54.38
CA ALA A 7 -11.50 -19.31 53.59
C ALA A 7 -10.84 -19.04 52.22
N PRO A 8 -10.03 -19.99 51.71
CA PRO A 8 -9.36 -19.85 50.41
C PRO A 8 -10.37 -19.45 49.34
N PRO A 9 -9.98 -18.64 48.33
CA PRO A 9 -10.85 -18.39 47.18
C PRO A 9 -11.31 -19.74 46.64
N THR A 10 -12.57 -19.81 46.26
CA THR A 10 -13.10 -21.03 45.64
C THR A 10 -12.27 -21.36 44.40
N ASP A 11 -12.13 -22.66 44.11
CA ASP A 11 -11.44 -23.11 42.90
C ASP A 11 -11.99 -22.42 41.64
N ARG A 12 -13.29 -22.08 41.67
CA ARG A 12 -13.96 -21.31 40.62
C ARG A 12 -13.43 -19.88 40.50
N ALA A 13 -13.24 -19.15 41.58
CA ALA A 13 -12.71 -17.79 41.54
C ALA A 13 -11.25 -17.77 41.04
N ALA A 14 -10.43 -18.73 41.48
CA ALA A 14 -9.05 -18.88 41.03
C ALA A 14 -8.96 -19.23 39.54
N PHE A 15 -9.83 -20.12 39.07
CA PHE A 15 -9.93 -20.48 37.66
C PHE A 15 -10.32 -19.28 36.77
N VAL A 16 -11.36 -18.53 37.17
CA VAL A 16 -11.79 -17.34 36.41
C VAL A 16 -10.71 -16.24 36.40
N ALA A 17 -9.97 -16.07 37.50
CA ALA A 17 -8.83 -15.14 37.56
C ALA A 17 -7.70 -15.56 36.60
N TRP A 18 -7.43 -16.87 36.49
CA TRP A 18 -6.50 -17.40 35.50
C TRP A 18 -6.99 -17.16 34.07
N GLU A 19 -8.25 -17.50 33.76
CA GLU A 19 -8.86 -17.23 32.45
C GLU A 19 -8.74 -15.75 32.09
N PHE A 20 -9.01 -14.85 33.04
CA PHE A 20 -8.83 -13.42 32.87
C PHE A 20 -7.40 -13.04 32.51
N SER A 21 -6.43 -13.57 33.25
CA SER A 21 -5.00 -13.27 33.06
C SER A 21 -4.45 -13.74 31.71
N VAL A 22 -5.11 -14.71 31.07
CA VAL A 22 -4.72 -15.24 29.76
C VAL A 22 -5.48 -14.54 28.63
N ILE A 23 -6.80 -14.46 28.72
CA ILE A 23 -7.67 -13.96 27.64
C ILE A 23 -7.45 -12.45 27.43
N THR A 24 -7.40 -11.67 28.51
CA THR A 24 -7.33 -10.21 28.43
C THR A 24 -6.05 -9.72 27.74
N PRO A 25 -4.83 -10.21 28.06
CA PRO A 25 -3.62 -9.79 27.34
C PRO A 25 -3.59 -10.21 25.88
N ILE A 26 -4.11 -11.39 25.52
CA ILE A 26 -4.19 -11.85 24.13
C ILE A 26 -5.06 -10.89 23.31
N LEU A 27 -6.27 -10.60 23.80
CA LEU A 27 -7.19 -9.67 23.14
C LEU A 27 -6.64 -8.24 23.11
N LEU A 28 -5.95 -7.80 24.16
CA LEU A 28 -5.32 -6.48 24.22
C LEU A 28 -4.16 -6.34 23.23
N THR A 29 -3.37 -7.41 23.04
CA THR A 29 -2.29 -7.43 22.04
C THR A 29 -2.87 -7.32 20.63
N LEU A 30 -3.90 -8.11 20.33
CA LEU A 30 -4.61 -8.03 19.05
C LEU A 30 -5.22 -6.65 18.82
N ALA A 31 -5.92 -6.10 19.82
CA ALA A 31 -6.49 -4.75 19.76
C ALA A 31 -5.43 -3.68 19.50
N THR A 32 -4.27 -3.79 20.14
CA THR A 32 -3.14 -2.88 19.98
C THR A 32 -2.56 -2.94 18.56
N LEU A 33 -2.31 -4.14 18.03
CA LEU A 33 -1.84 -4.32 16.66
C LEU A 33 -2.82 -3.72 15.64
N LEU A 34 -4.11 -3.96 15.80
CA LEU A 34 -5.14 -3.43 14.90
C LEU A 34 -5.32 -1.91 15.04
N PHE A 35 -5.11 -1.34 16.23
CA PHE A 35 -5.11 0.12 16.43
C PHE A 35 -3.92 0.79 15.75
N PHE A 36 -2.70 0.24 15.92
CA PHE A 36 -1.54 0.76 15.21
C PHE A 36 -1.66 0.57 13.70
N ALA A 37 -2.22 -0.54 13.23
CA ALA A 37 -2.55 -0.72 11.82
C ALA A 37 -3.59 0.31 11.34
N ARG A 38 -4.60 0.66 12.16
CA ARG A 38 -5.55 1.74 11.85
C ARG A 38 -4.87 3.10 11.79
N LEU A 39 -3.99 3.42 12.74
CA LEU A 39 -3.24 4.68 12.72
C LEU A 39 -2.29 4.74 11.52
N TRP A 40 -1.64 3.63 11.20
CA TRP A 40 -0.77 3.49 10.04
C TRP A 40 -1.52 3.77 8.75
N THR A 41 -2.69 3.15 8.53
CA THR A 41 -3.51 3.40 7.32
C THR A 41 -4.11 4.81 7.24
N ARG A 42 -4.19 5.53 8.36
CA ARG A 42 -4.71 6.90 8.44
C ARG A 42 -3.64 7.98 8.40
N CYS A 43 -2.43 7.68 8.86
CA CYS A 43 -1.29 8.60 8.84
C CYS A 43 -0.45 8.44 7.57
N PHE A 44 -0.46 7.25 6.96
CA PHE A 44 0.33 6.92 5.77
C PHE A 44 -0.56 6.22 4.72
N PRO A 45 -0.41 6.52 3.42
CA PRO A 45 0.54 7.45 2.80
C PRO A 45 0.07 8.92 2.76
N VAL A 46 -1.17 9.23 3.14
CA VAL A 46 -1.67 10.60 3.25
C VAL A 46 -2.28 10.78 4.63
N TYR A 47 -1.82 11.78 5.38
CA TYR A 47 -2.38 12.11 6.69
C TYR A 47 -3.86 12.51 6.54
N ARG A 48 -4.76 11.61 6.95
CA ARG A 48 -6.21 11.78 6.89
C ARG A 48 -6.85 11.39 8.22
N MET A 49 -6.31 11.91 9.32
CA MET A 49 -6.90 11.78 10.65
C MET A 49 -8.15 12.64 10.72
N LEU A 50 -9.26 12.03 11.13
CA LEU A 50 -10.54 12.70 11.27
C LEU A 50 -11.08 12.53 12.69
N ALA A 51 -12.18 13.21 13.03
CA ALA A 51 -12.71 13.25 14.40
C ALA A 51 -12.99 11.87 15.03
N ASP A 52 -13.37 10.86 14.23
CA ASP A 52 -13.58 9.49 14.69
C ASP A 52 -12.27 8.79 15.09
N ASP A 53 -11.16 9.09 14.42
CA ASP A 53 -9.83 8.52 14.72
C ASP A 53 -9.29 9.07 16.04
N TYR A 54 -9.50 10.36 16.33
CA TYR A 54 -9.13 10.96 17.62
C TYR A 54 -9.97 10.38 18.77
N VAL A 55 -11.28 10.22 18.58
CA VAL A 55 -12.15 9.56 19.58
C VAL A 55 -11.78 8.08 19.76
N CYS A 56 -11.38 7.40 18.68
CA CYS A 56 -10.86 6.02 18.75
C CYS A 56 -9.54 5.94 19.56
N ALA A 57 -8.64 6.91 19.39
CA ALA A 57 -7.41 6.99 20.20
C ALA A 57 -7.69 7.23 21.69
N ILE A 58 -8.66 8.09 22.01
CA ILE A 58 -9.13 8.27 23.41
C ILE A 58 -9.70 6.95 23.94
N ALA A 59 -10.51 6.25 23.14
CA ALA A 59 -11.05 4.95 23.51
C ALA A 59 -9.94 3.93 23.80
N TYR A 60 -8.88 3.89 23.00
CA TYR A 60 -7.74 2.99 23.19
C TYR A 60 -7.05 3.20 24.54
N VAL A 61 -6.77 4.46 24.90
CA VAL A 61 -6.15 4.80 26.19
C VAL A 61 -7.05 4.35 27.35
N LEU A 62 -8.36 4.61 27.27
CA LEU A 62 -9.31 4.20 28.30
C LEU A 62 -9.40 2.68 28.44
N VAL A 63 -9.37 1.95 27.32
CA VAL A 63 -9.41 0.48 27.29
C VAL A 63 -8.11 -0.14 27.83
N ILE A 64 -6.94 0.44 27.55
CA ILE A 64 -5.67 0.02 28.18
C ILE A 64 -5.74 0.23 29.69
N VAL A 65 -6.11 1.44 30.14
CA VAL A 65 -6.17 1.76 31.57
C VAL A 65 -7.13 0.80 32.27
N ASN A 66 -8.31 0.57 31.69
CA ASN A 66 -9.26 -0.41 32.19
C ASN A 66 -8.66 -1.83 32.28
N SER A 67 -8.01 -2.29 31.21
CA SER A 67 -7.42 -3.65 31.16
C SER A 67 -6.29 -3.81 32.17
N CYS A 68 -5.45 -2.80 32.36
CA CYS A 68 -4.39 -2.79 33.38
C CYS A 68 -4.96 -2.80 34.80
N LEU A 69 -6.02 -2.02 35.07
CA LEU A 69 -6.66 -1.98 36.39
C LEU A 69 -7.32 -3.32 36.72
N PHE A 70 -8.02 -3.96 35.78
CA PHE A 70 -8.56 -5.30 36.00
C PHE A 70 -7.47 -6.39 36.09
N LEU A 71 -6.39 -6.32 35.31
CA LEU A 71 -5.25 -7.24 35.51
C LEU A 71 -4.63 -7.07 36.90
N LYS A 72 -4.65 -5.84 37.43
CA LYS A 72 -4.22 -5.57 38.80
C LYS A 72 -5.21 -6.08 39.85
N SER A 73 -6.51 -6.07 39.58
CA SER A 73 -7.52 -6.63 40.49
C SER A 73 -7.35 -8.15 40.65
N VAL A 74 -7.00 -8.87 39.57
CA VAL A 74 -6.84 -10.34 39.60
C VAL A 74 -5.46 -10.84 40.06
N GLN A 75 -4.42 -9.98 40.05
CA GLN A 75 -3.04 -10.37 40.37
C GLN A 75 -2.90 -11.07 41.73
N TRP A 76 -3.68 -10.63 42.72
CA TRP A 76 -3.62 -11.17 44.09
C TRP A 76 -4.33 -12.51 44.27
N ILE A 77 -5.13 -12.92 43.28
CA ILE A 77 -5.93 -14.16 43.29
C ILE A 77 -5.26 -15.23 42.40
N LEU A 78 -4.39 -14.83 41.48
CA LEU A 78 -3.73 -15.72 40.55
C LEU A 78 -2.83 -16.78 41.23
N PRO A 79 -2.06 -16.48 42.29
CA PRO A 79 -1.21 -17.47 42.97
C PRO A 79 -1.99 -18.62 43.61
N THR A 80 -3.24 -18.37 44.01
CA THR A 80 -4.14 -19.37 44.56
C THR A 80 -4.58 -20.44 43.56
N TYR A 81 -4.37 -20.22 42.25
CA TYR A 81 -4.57 -21.25 41.22
C TYR A 81 -3.41 -22.26 41.18
N THR A 82 -2.17 -21.79 41.33
CA THR A 82 -0.96 -22.63 41.27
C THR A 82 -0.62 -23.26 42.62
N GLU A 83 -0.97 -22.59 43.72
CA GLU A 83 -0.77 -23.06 45.09
C GLU A 83 -2.10 -22.99 45.88
N PRO A 84 -2.92 -24.06 45.86
CA PRO A 84 -4.25 -24.08 46.51
C PRO A 84 -4.22 -23.86 48.03
N THR A 85 -3.04 -23.93 48.66
CA THR A 85 -2.82 -23.69 50.09
C THR A 85 -2.51 -22.23 50.44
N SER A 86 -2.41 -21.33 49.44
CA SER A 86 -2.17 -19.90 49.70
C SER A 86 -3.46 -19.24 50.22
N ASN A 87 -3.39 -18.69 51.44
CA ASN A 87 -4.52 -18.00 52.04
C ASN A 87 -4.55 -16.55 51.55
N LEU A 88 -5.67 -16.10 50.97
CA LEU A 88 -5.88 -14.68 50.67
C LEU A 88 -6.11 -13.90 51.96
N THR A 89 -5.34 -12.83 52.17
CA THR A 89 -5.59 -11.92 53.29
C THR A 89 -6.80 -11.02 52.99
N ILE A 90 -7.39 -10.41 54.02
CA ILE A 90 -8.48 -9.45 53.83
C ILE A 90 -7.99 -8.23 53.04
N GLY A 91 -6.77 -7.76 53.30
CA GLY A 91 -6.16 -6.64 52.57
C GLY A 91 -5.98 -6.91 51.07
N ASP A 92 -5.70 -8.16 50.69
CA ASP A 92 -5.62 -8.55 49.27
C ASP A 92 -6.98 -8.45 48.58
N ARG A 93 -8.06 -8.83 49.27
CA ARG A 93 -9.44 -8.70 48.76
C ARG A 93 -9.89 -7.25 48.67
N GLU A 94 -9.59 -6.43 49.66
CA GLU A 94 -9.86 -4.99 49.64
C GLU A 94 -9.13 -4.30 48.48
N THR A 95 -7.87 -4.67 48.27
CA THR A 95 -7.04 -4.15 47.17
C THR A 95 -7.60 -4.59 45.81
N SER A 96 -8.00 -5.86 45.67
CA SER A 96 -8.63 -6.37 44.45
C SER A 96 -9.93 -5.63 44.13
N ALA A 97 -10.83 -5.51 45.11
CA ALA A 97 -12.10 -4.81 44.96
C ALA A 97 -11.91 -3.31 44.66
N PHE A 98 -10.91 -2.65 45.25
CA PHE A 98 -10.55 -1.27 44.93
C PHE A 98 -10.23 -1.08 43.45
N TYR A 99 -9.33 -1.89 42.89
CA TYR A 99 -8.98 -1.80 41.47
C TYR A 99 -10.17 -2.13 40.56
N GLY A 100 -11.00 -3.13 40.94
CA GLY A 100 -12.23 -3.47 40.22
C GLY A 100 -13.24 -2.32 40.17
N VAL A 101 -13.48 -1.64 41.29
CA VAL A 101 -14.39 -0.48 41.38
C VAL A 101 -13.87 0.71 40.56
N ILE A 102 -12.57 1.00 40.65
CA ILE A 102 -11.95 2.10 39.91
C ILE A 102 -11.88 1.84 38.40
N ALA A 103 -11.82 0.58 37.97
CA ALA A 103 -11.85 0.22 36.55
C ALA A 103 -13.22 0.51 35.88
N GLN A 104 -14.33 0.41 36.61
CA GLN A 104 -15.69 0.52 36.06
C GLN A 104 -15.97 1.84 35.30
N PRO A 105 -15.59 3.04 35.78
CA PRO A 105 -15.70 4.28 35.02
C PRO A 105 -14.91 4.27 33.71
N PHE A 106 -13.71 3.69 33.70
CA PHE A 106 -12.88 3.60 32.49
C PHE A 106 -13.50 2.67 31.46
N TRP A 107 -14.07 1.54 31.89
CA TRP A 107 -14.89 0.68 31.03
C TRP A 107 -16.07 1.46 30.43
N ALA A 108 -16.84 2.19 31.25
CA ALA A 108 -18.02 2.92 30.79
C ALA A 108 -17.70 4.00 29.75
N TRP A 109 -16.64 4.77 29.97
CA TRP A 109 -16.20 5.81 29.03
C TRP A 109 -15.47 5.23 27.81
N GLY A 110 -14.74 4.14 27.98
CA GLY A 110 -14.14 3.38 26.87
C GLY A 110 -15.23 2.88 25.91
N MET A 111 -16.26 2.22 26.44
CA MET A 111 -17.40 1.71 25.67
C MET A 111 -18.16 2.82 24.93
N ALA A 112 -18.45 3.94 25.60
CA ALA A 112 -19.05 5.08 24.91
C ALA A 112 -18.15 5.64 23.82
N SER A 113 -16.85 5.80 24.06
CA SER A 113 -15.92 6.34 23.08
C SER A 113 -15.79 5.44 21.85
N ILE A 114 -15.79 4.10 22.02
CA ILE A 114 -15.85 3.13 20.91
C ILE A 114 -17.12 3.37 20.07
N LYS A 115 -18.29 3.42 20.71
CA LYS A 115 -19.58 3.60 20.02
C LYS A 115 -19.72 4.97 19.35
N ILE A 116 -19.21 6.02 19.99
CA ILE A 116 -19.18 7.38 19.44
C ILE A 116 -18.26 7.42 18.21
N SER A 117 -17.09 6.78 18.26
CA SER A 117 -16.20 6.68 17.09
C SER A 117 -16.89 5.97 15.91
N ILE A 118 -17.56 4.84 16.17
CA ILE A 118 -18.35 4.12 15.15
C ILE A 118 -19.48 5.02 14.61
N GLY A 119 -20.21 5.73 15.47
CA GLY A 119 -21.27 6.65 15.07
C GLY A 119 -20.78 7.80 14.20
N LEU A 120 -19.63 8.39 14.52
CA LEU A 120 -18.98 9.43 13.73
C LEU A 120 -18.53 8.92 12.36
N MET A 121 -18.04 7.67 12.28
CA MET A 121 -17.71 7.01 11.02
C MET A 121 -18.97 6.80 10.16
N LEU A 122 -20.07 6.32 10.75
CA LEU A 122 -21.35 6.10 10.05
C LEU A 122 -21.98 7.41 9.54
N LEU A 123 -21.84 8.51 10.29
CA LEU A 123 -22.30 9.85 9.87
C LEU A 123 -21.64 10.36 8.57
N ARG A 124 -20.49 9.80 8.18
CA ARG A 124 -19.81 10.11 6.92
C ARG A 124 -20.32 9.32 5.74
N LEU A 125 -20.78 8.10 5.99
CA LEU A 125 -21.31 7.23 4.93
C LEU A 125 -22.74 7.63 4.54
N GLU A 126 -23.49 8.20 5.48
CA GLU A 126 -24.89 8.56 5.27
C GLU A 126 -25.12 9.98 4.76
N ALA A 127 -25.88 10.08 3.65
CA ALA A 127 -26.31 11.33 3.04
C ALA A 127 -27.73 11.78 3.48
N GLU A 128 -28.56 10.88 3.99
CA GLU A 128 -29.96 11.18 4.33
C GLU A 128 -30.10 11.96 5.66
N LYS A 129 -30.86 13.06 5.63
CA LYS A 129 -31.00 13.98 6.78
C LYS A 129 -31.64 13.32 8.01
N LEU A 130 -32.59 12.40 7.81
CA LEU A 130 -33.28 11.70 8.91
C LEU A 130 -32.31 10.78 9.66
N TRP A 131 -31.54 9.98 8.93
CA TRP A 131 -30.53 9.07 9.50
C TRP A 131 -29.41 9.80 10.21
N ARG A 132 -28.97 10.95 9.70
CA ARG A 132 -27.97 11.79 10.37
C ARG A 132 -28.48 12.35 11.71
N ARG A 133 -29.75 12.75 11.80
CA ARG A 133 -30.36 13.18 13.07
C ARG A 133 -30.44 12.02 14.07
N PHE A 134 -30.83 10.84 13.61
CA PHE A 134 -30.86 9.63 14.43
C PHE A 134 -29.47 9.28 14.99
N LEU A 135 -28.43 9.28 14.15
CA LEU A 135 -27.06 8.99 14.56
C LEU A 135 -26.52 10.00 15.60
N TRP A 136 -26.80 11.30 15.42
CA TRP A 136 -26.46 12.31 16.43
C TRP A 136 -27.21 12.10 17.75
N ALA A 137 -28.49 11.75 17.71
CA ALA A 137 -29.25 11.41 18.91
C ALA A 137 -28.64 10.19 19.64
N MET A 138 -28.19 9.18 18.91
CA MET A 138 -27.51 8.01 19.48
C MET A 138 -26.16 8.35 20.10
N ILE A 139 -25.37 9.23 19.48
CA ILE A 139 -24.08 9.71 20.03
C ILE A 139 -24.31 10.43 21.36
N VAL A 140 -25.29 11.35 21.41
CA VAL A 140 -25.65 12.06 22.65
C VAL A 140 -26.15 11.07 23.71
N PHE A 141 -26.96 10.08 23.31
CA PHE A 141 -27.45 9.04 24.21
C PHE A 141 -26.31 8.23 24.84
N GLN A 142 -25.27 7.86 24.09
CA GLN A 142 -24.10 7.16 24.64
C GLN A 142 -23.38 7.99 25.70
N PHE A 143 -23.17 9.28 25.42
CA PHE A 143 -22.54 10.18 26.36
C PHE A 143 -23.34 10.30 27.66
N VAL A 144 -24.66 10.48 27.55
CA VAL A 144 -25.57 10.58 28.71
C VAL A 144 -25.59 9.28 29.52
N LEU A 145 -25.62 8.12 28.85
CA LEU A 145 -25.61 6.81 29.52
C LEU A 145 -24.31 6.58 30.31
N SER A 146 -23.14 6.90 29.75
CA SER A 146 -21.87 6.77 30.45
C SER A 146 -21.70 7.79 31.58
N MET A 147 -22.25 9.00 31.41
CA MET A 147 -22.32 9.98 32.50
C MET A 147 -23.18 9.46 33.65
N TYR A 148 -24.36 8.90 33.35
CA TYR A 148 -25.23 8.28 34.35
C TYR A 148 -24.52 7.13 35.09
N ASN A 149 -23.82 6.25 34.37
CA ASN A 149 -23.09 5.14 34.99
C ASN A 149 -21.96 5.66 35.91
N MET A 150 -21.19 6.66 35.47
CA MET A 150 -20.15 7.27 36.30
C MET A 150 -20.73 7.90 37.58
N LEU A 151 -21.82 8.67 37.45
CA LEU A 151 -22.45 9.32 38.58
C LEU A 151 -23.00 8.29 39.57
N THR A 152 -23.71 7.26 39.11
CA THR A 152 -24.26 6.21 39.99
C THR A 152 -23.18 5.41 40.70
N GLN A 153 -22.01 5.21 40.09
CA GLN A 153 -20.85 4.61 40.78
C GLN A 153 -20.29 5.52 41.88
N LEU A 154 -20.21 6.83 41.64
CA LEU A 154 -19.70 7.79 42.63
C LEU A 154 -20.64 8.00 43.82
N VAL A 155 -21.96 7.95 43.60
CA VAL A 155 -22.98 8.18 44.65
C VAL A 155 -23.56 6.91 45.25
N GLY A 156 -23.21 5.74 44.71
CA GLY A 156 -23.74 4.45 45.14
C GLY A 156 -23.40 4.11 46.60
N CYS A 157 -22.29 4.64 47.12
CA CYS A 157 -21.90 4.58 48.52
C CYS A 157 -21.29 5.90 48.96
N VAL A 158 -21.66 6.39 50.15
CA VAL A 158 -21.07 7.59 50.75
C VAL A 158 -20.53 7.22 52.13
N PRO A 159 -19.20 7.30 52.36
CA PRO A 159 -18.13 7.59 51.40
C PRO A 159 -17.88 6.43 50.43
N LEU A 160 -17.32 6.73 49.24
CA LEU A 160 -17.04 5.74 48.18
C LEU A 160 -16.15 4.58 48.66
N ARG A 161 -15.27 4.83 49.64
CA ARG A 161 -14.36 3.82 50.23
C ARG A 161 -15.08 2.61 50.81
N GLU A 162 -16.34 2.76 51.20
CA GLU A 162 -17.15 1.66 51.72
C GLU A 162 -17.35 0.52 50.72
N MET A 163 -17.23 0.79 49.41
CA MET A 163 -17.46 -0.23 48.38
C MET A 163 -16.44 -1.39 48.40
N TRP A 164 -15.28 -1.19 49.02
CA TRP A 164 -14.19 -2.17 49.08
C TRP A 164 -13.59 -2.35 50.47
N ASP A 165 -14.23 -1.82 51.52
CA ASP A 165 -13.84 -2.03 52.92
C ASP A 165 -14.56 -3.26 53.47
N PHE A 166 -13.83 -4.36 53.64
CA PHE A 166 -14.38 -5.61 54.20
C PHE A 166 -14.14 -5.72 55.71
N THR A 167 -13.45 -4.74 56.28
CA THR A 167 -13.06 -4.71 57.69
C THR A 167 -13.97 -3.80 58.53
N GLU A 168 -14.98 -3.19 57.92
CA GLU A 168 -15.97 -2.28 58.54
C GLU A 168 -15.30 -1.12 59.32
N HIS A 169 -14.13 -0.66 58.86
CA HIS A 169 -13.40 0.40 59.57
C HIS A 169 -14.01 1.79 59.34
N VAL A 170 -14.67 2.00 58.22
CA VAL A 170 -15.32 3.26 57.86
C VAL A 170 -16.84 3.10 57.98
N PRO A 171 -17.58 3.98 58.68
CA PRO A 171 -19.03 3.95 58.66
C PRO A 171 -19.55 4.61 57.37
N GLY A 172 -20.08 3.82 56.45
CA GLY A 172 -20.67 4.29 55.19
C GLY A 172 -22.15 3.90 55.00
N ARG A 173 -22.84 4.64 54.13
CA ARG A 173 -24.19 4.28 53.67
C ARG A 173 -24.15 3.97 52.17
N CYS A 174 -24.38 2.71 51.84
CA CYS A 174 -24.50 2.22 50.48
C CYS A 174 -25.96 2.04 50.04
N TRP A 175 -26.20 2.09 48.74
CA TRP A 175 -27.48 1.70 48.17
C TRP A 175 -27.75 0.23 48.46
N PRO A 176 -28.99 -0.14 48.82
CA PRO A 176 -29.32 -1.53 49.05
C PRO A 176 -29.15 -2.32 47.74
N TYR A 177 -28.75 -3.59 47.86
CA TYR A 177 -28.39 -4.44 46.72
C TYR A 177 -29.43 -4.43 45.58
N HIS A 178 -30.73 -4.38 45.90
CA HIS A 178 -31.81 -4.34 44.90
C HIS A 178 -31.84 -3.04 44.07
N VAL A 179 -31.47 -1.90 44.65
CA VAL A 179 -31.38 -0.61 43.92
C VAL A 179 -30.14 -0.60 43.04
N ASN A 180 -28.99 -1.03 43.58
CA ASN A 180 -27.75 -1.08 42.81
C ASN A 180 -27.84 -2.06 41.63
N SER A 181 -28.32 -3.28 41.88
CA SER A 181 -28.52 -4.29 40.82
C SER A 181 -29.55 -3.83 39.78
N ALA A 182 -30.66 -3.19 40.17
CA ALA A 182 -31.62 -2.63 39.23
C ALA A 182 -30.99 -1.55 38.34
N SER A 183 -30.24 -0.60 38.93
CA SER A 183 -29.53 0.44 38.18
C SER A 183 -28.54 -0.16 37.16
N GLN A 184 -27.73 -1.13 37.60
CA GLN A 184 -26.77 -1.81 36.74
C GLN A 184 -27.45 -2.59 35.61
N ILE A 185 -28.53 -3.33 35.90
CA ILE A 185 -29.31 -4.04 34.88
C ILE A 185 -29.91 -3.05 33.87
N THR A 186 -30.45 -1.91 34.31
CA THR A 186 -30.97 -0.87 33.40
C THR A 186 -29.89 -0.36 32.45
N VAL A 187 -28.68 -0.08 32.95
CA VAL A 187 -27.55 0.32 32.10
C VAL A 187 -27.22 -0.78 31.08
N GLN A 188 -27.11 -2.03 31.52
CA GLN A 188 -26.80 -3.15 30.62
C GLN A 188 -27.87 -3.38 29.54
N VAL A 189 -29.15 -3.17 29.85
CA VAL A 189 -30.23 -3.23 28.84
C VAL A 189 -30.00 -2.20 27.73
N PHE A 190 -29.70 -0.95 28.09
CA PHE A 190 -29.41 0.08 27.08
C PHE A 190 -28.10 -0.18 26.33
N VAL A 191 -27.08 -0.74 26.98
CA VAL A 191 -25.84 -1.17 26.33
C VAL A 191 -26.16 -2.23 25.25
N ILE A 192 -26.93 -3.27 25.58
CA ILE A 192 -27.35 -4.31 24.63
C ILE A 192 -28.13 -3.72 23.46
N LEU A 193 -29.13 -2.88 23.74
CA LEU A 193 -29.95 -2.26 22.70
C LEU A 193 -29.08 -1.44 21.74
N THR A 194 -28.13 -0.69 22.28
CA THR A 194 -27.26 0.15 21.47
C THR A 194 -26.24 -0.66 20.66
N ASP A 195 -25.74 -1.77 21.20
CA ASP A 195 -24.88 -2.70 20.46
C ASP A 195 -25.59 -3.27 19.24
N TRP A 196 -26.84 -3.73 19.42
CA TRP A 196 -27.64 -4.25 18.32
C TRP A 196 -28.01 -3.17 17.31
N ILE A 197 -28.33 -1.96 17.75
CA ILE A 197 -28.60 -0.83 16.84
C ILE A 197 -27.36 -0.56 15.98
N PHE A 198 -26.18 -0.35 16.57
CA PHE A 198 -24.96 -0.06 15.81
C PHE A 198 -24.51 -1.24 14.94
N ALA A 199 -24.75 -2.49 15.37
CA ALA A 199 -24.46 -3.67 14.57
C ALA A 199 -25.39 -3.78 13.34
N LEU A 200 -26.70 -3.55 13.51
CA LEU A 200 -27.70 -3.78 12.45
C LEU A 200 -27.85 -2.61 11.47
N LEU A 201 -27.53 -1.39 11.91
CA LEU A 201 -27.73 -0.16 11.15
C LEU A 201 -27.02 -0.16 9.77
N PRO A 202 -25.76 -0.63 9.63
CA PRO A 202 -25.11 -0.77 8.32
C PRO A 202 -25.86 -1.63 7.29
N ILE A 203 -26.62 -2.66 7.68
CA ILE A 203 -27.40 -3.51 6.74
C ILE A 203 -28.44 -2.71 6.00
N SER A 204 -29.14 -1.84 6.73
CA SER A 204 -30.27 -1.10 6.19
C SER A 204 -29.84 -0.21 5.01
N PHE A 205 -28.62 0.31 5.06
CA PHE A 205 -28.01 1.14 4.03
C PHE A 205 -27.42 0.32 2.88
N LEU A 206 -26.71 -0.76 3.22
CA LEU A 206 -26.00 -1.59 2.24
C LEU A 206 -26.92 -2.45 1.37
N ARG A 207 -28.16 -2.70 1.80
CA ARG A 207 -29.18 -3.39 0.99
C ARG A 207 -29.53 -2.66 -0.31
N LYS A 208 -29.35 -1.34 -0.38
CA LYS A 208 -29.63 -0.54 -1.58
C LYS A 208 -28.48 -0.55 -2.60
N VAL A 209 -27.32 -1.12 -2.26
CA VAL A 209 -26.11 -1.08 -3.09
C VAL A 209 -25.69 -2.50 -3.50
N GLN A 210 -25.64 -2.77 -4.81
CA GLN A 210 -25.21 -4.07 -5.33
C GLN A 210 -23.69 -4.22 -5.18
N ARG A 211 -23.24 -4.81 -4.06
CA ARG A 211 -21.81 -5.09 -3.78
C ARG A 211 -21.45 -6.57 -3.96
N PRO A 212 -20.22 -6.88 -4.42
CA PRO A 212 -19.74 -8.25 -4.60
C PRO A 212 -19.71 -9.03 -3.27
N LEU A 213 -19.81 -10.36 -3.35
CA LEU A 213 -19.97 -11.27 -2.20
C LEU A 213 -18.93 -11.06 -1.09
N ARG A 214 -17.70 -10.72 -1.45
CA ARG A 214 -16.58 -10.46 -0.53
C ARG A 214 -16.84 -9.29 0.41
N GLU A 215 -17.43 -8.22 -0.09
CA GLU A 215 -17.78 -7.06 0.73
C GLU A 215 -18.91 -7.41 1.70
N ARG A 216 -19.86 -8.24 1.26
CA ARG A 216 -20.95 -8.73 2.12
C ARG A 216 -20.42 -9.62 3.25
N VAL A 217 -19.38 -10.41 3.01
CA VAL A 217 -18.73 -11.24 4.04
C VAL A 217 -18.01 -10.37 5.08
N ILE A 218 -17.24 -9.36 4.68
CA ILE A 218 -16.56 -8.44 5.60
C ILE A 218 -17.57 -7.64 6.44
N ILE A 219 -18.63 -7.16 5.80
CA ILE A 219 -19.75 -6.51 6.49
C ILE A 219 -20.42 -7.50 7.45
N GLY A 220 -20.65 -8.75 7.05
CA GLY A 220 -21.19 -9.80 7.93
C GLY A 220 -20.31 -10.11 9.14
N LEU A 221 -18.98 -10.11 8.98
CA LEU A 221 -18.01 -10.29 10.07
C LEU A 221 -17.97 -9.08 11.02
N LEU A 222 -18.04 -7.86 10.50
CA LEU A 222 -18.15 -6.63 11.31
C LEU A 222 -19.41 -6.65 12.19
N MET A 223 -20.49 -7.17 11.62
CA MET A 223 -21.78 -7.26 12.28
C MET A 223 -21.86 -8.38 13.32
N SER A 224 -21.23 -9.52 13.06
CA SER A 224 -21.19 -10.62 14.02
C SER A 224 -20.44 -10.23 15.30
N LEU A 225 -19.39 -9.41 15.19
CA LEU A 225 -18.67 -8.87 16.35
C LEU A 225 -19.53 -7.94 17.20
N GLY A 226 -20.37 -7.10 16.58
CA GLY A 226 -21.31 -6.23 17.31
C GLY A 226 -22.47 -6.99 17.96
N VAL A 227 -22.99 -8.03 17.30
CA VAL A 227 -23.99 -8.93 17.91
C VAL A 227 -23.39 -9.73 19.05
N PHE A 228 -22.14 -10.20 18.89
CA PHE A 228 -21.41 -10.91 19.93
C PHE A 228 -21.21 -10.05 21.19
N ALA A 229 -20.82 -8.78 21.03
CA ALA A 229 -20.72 -7.83 22.15
C ALA A 229 -22.06 -7.69 22.91
N GLY A 230 -23.17 -7.54 22.18
CA GLY A 230 -24.51 -7.52 22.78
C GLY A 230 -24.87 -8.82 23.52
N THR A 231 -24.46 -9.99 23.01
CA THR A 231 -24.68 -11.28 23.69
C THR A 231 -23.79 -11.46 24.92
N ALA A 232 -22.54 -10.97 24.91
CA ALA A 232 -21.67 -10.93 26.09
C ALA A 232 -22.31 -10.11 27.22
N SER A 233 -23.03 -9.04 26.88
CA SER A 233 -23.80 -8.25 27.84
C SER A 233 -24.97 -8.98 28.50
N ILE A 234 -25.58 -9.96 27.83
CA ILE A 234 -26.63 -10.80 28.43
C ILE A 234 -26.04 -11.69 29.54
N VAL A 235 -24.83 -12.22 29.33
CA VAL A 235 -24.14 -13.05 30.34
C VAL A 235 -23.89 -12.24 31.61
N LYS A 236 -23.49 -10.96 31.50
CA LYS A 236 -23.32 -10.07 32.66
C LYS A 236 -24.61 -9.90 33.47
N ILE A 237 -25.76 -9.71 32.81
CA ILE A 237 -27.06 -9.61 33.51
C ILE A 237 -27.35 -10.92 34.28
N GLN A 238 -27.10 -12.08 33.67
CA GLN A 238 -27.27 -13.38 34.34
C GLN A 238 -26.36 -13.52 35.57
N GLN A 239 -25.09 -13.10 35.47
CA GLN A 239 -24.17 -13.11 36.62
C GLN A 239 -24.63 -12.15 37.72
N ILE A 240 -25.05 -10.93 37.38
CA ILE A 240 -25.52 -9.94 38.35
C ILE A 240 -26.71 -10.46 39.15
N VAL A 241 -27.67 -11.12 38.48
CA VAL A 241 -28.83 -11.74 39.12
C VAL A 241 -28.43 -12.97 39.95
N ALA A 242 -27.47 -13.77 39.48
CA ALA A 242 -26.98 -14.95 40.18
C ALA A 242 -26.26 -14.61 41.50
N MET A 243 -25.62 -13.44 41.60
CA MET A 243 -24.91 -12.99 42.81
C MET A 243 -25.81 -12.94 44.06
N LYS A 244 -27.12 -12.68 43.91
CA LYS A 244 -28.06 -12.51 45.04
C LYS A 244 -28.09 -13.71 45.98
N ASN A 245 -27.97 -14.92 45.44
CA ASN A 245 -28.14 -16.18 46.16
C ASN A 245 -26.88 -17.06 46.11
N ALA A 246 -25.77 -16.56 45.58
CA ALA A 246 -24.56 -17.33 45.38
C ALA A 246 -23.77 -17.47 46.69
N LYS A 247 -23.32 -18.71 46.98
CA LYS A 247 -22.35 -18.97 48.06
C LYS A 247 -20.98 -18.37 47.79
N ASP A 248 -20.70 -18.04 46.53
CA ASP A 248 -19.43 -17.52 46.03
C ASP A 248 -19.67 -16.28 45.16
N ALA A 249 -20.08 -15.19 45.81
CA ALA A 249 -20.34 -13.92 45.13
C ALA A 249 -19.09 -13.33 44.44
N TYR A 250 -17.89 -13.68 44.93
CA TYR A 250 -16.62 -13.16 44.44
C TYR A 250 -16.27 -13.71 43.05
N ALA A 251 -16.44 -15.01 42.81
CA ALA A 251 -16.26 -15.58 41.47
C ALA A 251 -17.20 -14.96 40.43
N HIS A 252 -18.44 -14.63 40.82
CA HIS A 252 -19.39 -13.97 39.93
C HIS A 252 -18.95 -12.55 39.56
N ILE A 253 -18.37 -11.79 40.50
CA ILE A 253 -17.80 -10.45 40.24
C ILE A 253 -16.66 -10.55 39.24
N LEU A 254 -15.68 -11.43 39.46
CA LEU A 254 -14.56 -11.65 38.53
C LEU A 254 -15.05 -12.10 37.14
N THR A 255 -16.09 -12.91 37.10
CA THR A 255 -16.73 -13.33 35.84
C THR A 255 -17.33 -12.12 35.12
N VAL A 256 -17.99 -11.21 35.83
CA VAL A 256 -18.51 -9.96 35.24
C VAL A 256 -17.37 -9.08 34.72
N GLU A 257 -16.27 -8.92 35.47
CA GLU A 257 -15.09 -8.16 35.03
C GLU A 257 -14.46 -8.75 33.76
N LEU A 258 -14.36 -10.09 33.68
CA LEU A 258 -13.90 -10.81 32.49
C LEU A 258 -14.75 -10.48 31.28
N TRP A 259 -16.08 -10.61 31.40
CA TRP A 259 -16.99 -10.29 30.30
C TRP A 259 -17.01 -8.82 29.92
N CYS A 260 -16.82 -7.89 30.87
CA CYS A 260 -16.63 -6.46 30.57
C CYS A 260 -15.36 -6.23 29.75
N SER A 261 -14.27 -6.93 30.07
CA SER A 261 -12.99 -6.83 29.34
C SER A 261 -13.08 -7.40 27.93
N ILE A 262 -13.69 -8.59 27.78
CA ILE A 262 -13.95 -9.21 26.48
C ILE A 262 -14.80 -8.29 25.61
N GLU A 263 -15.90 -7.75 26.15
CA GLU A 263 -16.79 -6.85 25.43
C GLU A 263 -16.07 -5.57 24.96
N ALA A 264 -15.31 -4.92 25.85
CA ALA A 264 -14.59 -3.69 25.51
C ALA A 264 -13.53 -3.94 24.44
N LEU A 265 -12.76 -5.02 24.55
CA LEU A 265 -11.70 -5.37 23.59
C LEU A 265 -12.29 -5.83 22.25
N THR A 266 -13.33 -6.66 22.25
CA THR A 266 -14.02 -7.07 21.02
C THR A 266 -14.71 -5.90 20.32
N GLY A 267 -15.36 -5.01 21.08
CA GLY A 267 -15.95 -3.78 20.54
C GLY A 267 -14.90 -2.84 19.96
N PHE A 268 -13.76 -2.69 20.62
CA PHE A 268 -12.65 -1.88 20.12
C PHE A 268 -12.04 -2.47 18.85
N ILE A 269 -11.79 -3.78 18.82
CA ILE A 269 -11.34 -4.51 17.61
C ILE A 269 -12.31 -4.26 16.46
N ALA A 270 -13.63 -4.43 16.70
CA ALA A 270 -14.66 -4.19 15.69
C ALA A 270 -14.65 -2.74 15.18
N SER A 271 -14.29 -1.76 16.01
CA SER A 271 -14.15 -0.36 15.58
C SER A 271 -12.97 -0.13 14.64
N CYS A 272 -11.90 -0.93 14.73
CA CYS A 272 -10.70 -0.79 13.89
C CYS A 272 -10.85 -1.46 12.51
N VAL A 273 -11.56 -2.59 12.44
CA VAL A 273 -11.69 -3.42 11.22
C VAL A 273 -12.20 -2.67 9.97
N PRO A 274 -13.17 -1.73 10.02
CA PRO A 274 -13.66 -1.03 8.82
C PRO A 274 -12.55 -0.24 8.10
N CYS A 275 -11.57 0.28 8.83
CA CYS A 275 -10.42 1.01 8.28
C CYS A 275 -9.34 0.06 7.75
N LEU A 276 -9.38 -1.20 8.16
CA LEU A 276 -8.44 -2.24 7.78
C LEU A 276 -8.91 -3.06 6.57
N ARG A 277 -10.03 -2.69 5.93
CA ARG A 277 -10.56 -3.37 4.73
C ARG A 277 -9.50 -3.58 3.64
N GLY A 278 -8.70 -2.54 3.33
CA GLY A 278 -7.62 -2.63 2.35
C GLY A 278 -6.49 -3.60 2.77
N PRO A 279 -5.87 -3.40 3.95
CA PRO A 279 -4.83 -4.28 4.48
C PRO A 279 -5.29 -5.73 4.71
N PHE A 280 -6.50 -5.93 5.24
CA PHE A 280 -7.05 -7.26 5.53
C PHE A 280 -7.36 -8.04 4.24
N GLN A 281 -7.84 -7.34 3.20
CA GLN A 281 -8.03 -7.93 1.89
C GLN A 281 -6.69 -8.35 1.28
N ARG A 282 -5.66 -7.50 1.36
CA ARG A 282 -4.30 -7.84 0.93
C ARG A 282 -3.68 -8.98 1.74
N ALA A 283 -3.95 -9.05 3.04
CA ALA A 283 -3.48 -10.13 3.91
C ALA A 283 -4.15 -11.48 3.63
N LEU A 284 -5.46 -11.50 3.35
CA LEU A 284 -6.16 -12.72 2.94
C LEU A 284 -5.79 -13.19 1.52
N GLU A 285 -5.46 -12.24 0.63
CA GLU A 285 -4.89 -12.51 -0.69
C GLU A 285 -3.48 -13.10 -0.54
N TYR A 286 -2.65 -12.54 0.35
CA TYR A 286 -1.31 -13.05 0.68
C TYR A 286 -1.34 -14.44 1.34
N LEU A 287 -2.35 -14.72 2.17
CA LEU A 287 -2.55 -16.04 2.81
C LEU A 287 -3.25 -17.07 1.89
N GLY A 288 -3.56 -16.73 0.64
CA GLY A 288 -4.16 -17.64 -0.34
C GLY A 288 -5.61 -18.05 -0.03
N VAL A 289 -6.26 -17.43 0.96
CA VAL A 289 -7.63 -17.78 1.41
C VAL A 289 -8.71 -17.16 0.51
N ALA A 290 -8.37 -16.15 -0.31
CA ALA A 290 -9.31 -15.45 -1.19
C ALA A 290 -8.98 -15.63 -2.69
N THR A 291 -9.55 -16.64 -3.33
CA THR A 291 -9.47 -16.88 -4.79
C THR A 291 -10.34 -15.90 -5.58
N LEU A 292 -9.77 -15.19 -6.56
CA LEU A 292 -10.53 -14.38 -7.53
C LEU A 292 -11.47 -15.27 -8.35
N PRO A 293 -12.77 -14.92 -8.48
CA PRO A 293 -13.56 -15.41 -9.60
C PRO A 293 -12.91 -14.88 -10.89
N GLN A 294 -12.60 -15.77 -11.82
CA GLN A 294 -12.39 -15.42 -13.22
C GLN A 294 -13.59 -14.58 -13.68
N ASN A 295 -13.38 -13.32 -14.06
CA ASN A 295 -14.44 -12.56 -14.70
C ASN A 295 -14.76 -13.26 -16.04
N SER A 296 -15.91 -13.91 -16.05
CA SER A 296 -16.54 -14.46 -17.23
C SER A 296 -16.72 -13.36 -18.26
N SER A 297 -16.36 -13.67 -19.49
CA SER A 297 -16.60 -12.92 -20.71
C SER A 297 -18.00 -12.30 -20.70
N TYR A 298 -18.09 -10.97 -20.72
CA TYR A 298 -19.36 -10.30 -20.99
C TYR A 298 -19.68 -10.44 -22.49
N THR A 299 -20.41 -11.50 -22.82
CA THR A 299 -21.07 -11.65 -24.12
C THR A 299 -22.20 -10.63 -24.19
N TYR A 300 -21.98 -9.50 -24.90
CA TYR A 300 -23.11 -8.65 -25.27
C TYR A 300 -23.91 -9.33 -26.38
N ALA A 301 -25.09 -9.82 -26.00
CA ALA A 301 -26.12 -10.24 -26.92
C ALA A 301 -26.54 -9.06 -27.80
N HIS A 302 -26.52 -9.28 -29.11
CA HIS A 302 -27.10 -8.39 -30.11
C HIS A 302 -28.57 -8.11 -29.81
N HIS A 303 -28.93 -6.83 -29.67
CA HIS A 303 -30.27 -6.35 -29.97
C HIS A 303 -30.23 -5.47 -31.22
N PRO A 304 -31.00 -5.79 -32.27
CA PRO A 304 -31.00 -5.01 -33.50
C PRO A 304 -31.97 -3.83 -33.40
N GLY A 305 -31.47 -2.66 -33.80
CA GLY A 305 -32.24 -1.63 -34.49
C GLY A 305 -33.05 -0.67 -33.63
N THR A 306 -32.61 0.58 -33.58
CA THR A 306 -33.50 1.68 -33.98
C THR A 306 -32.70 2.81 -34.60
N ARG A 307 -33.05 3.12 -35.85
CA ARG A 307 -32.54 4.23 -36.66
C ARG A 307 -32.91 5.56 -36.01
N TYR A 308 -31.97 6.50 -35.97
CA TYR A 308 -32.29 7.89 -36.23
C TYR A 308 -31.27 8.50 -37.18
N ALA A 309 -31.82 9.10 -38.23
CA ALA A 309 -31.14 9.56 -39.41
C ALA A 309 -30.49 10.93 -39.19
N THR A 310 -29.36 11.07 -39.90
CA THR A 310 -28.67 12.26 -40.36
C THR A 310 -29.54 13.50 -40.61
N HIS A 311 -29.00 14.67 -40.26
CA HIS A 311 -29.05 15.84 -41.15
C HIS A 311 -27.68 16.54 -41.17
N ILE A 312 -26.99 16.35 -42.30
CA ILE A 312 -25.87 17.17 -42.76
C ILE A 312 -26.48 18.35 -43.52
N SER A 313 -26.01 19.55 -43.23
CA SER A 313 -26.17 20.72 -44.10
C SER A 313 -24.80 21.38 -44.24
N THR A 314 -24.39 21.50 -45.50
CA THR A 314 -23.18 22.12 -46.03
C THR A 314 -23.39 23.62 -46.24
N GLY A 315 -22.32 24.43 -46.07
CA GLY A 315 -22.28 25.79 -46.64
C GLY A 315 -21.40 26.84 -45.96
N ARG A 316 -20.12 26.91 -46.36
CA ARG A 316 -19.26 28.10 -46.61
C ARG A 316 -18.97 29.18 -45.54
N THR A 317 -17.67 29.25 -45.20
CA THR A 317 -16.78 30.44 -45.00
C THR A 317 -17.27 31.62 -44.17
N ALA A 318 -16.65 31.83 -42.99
CA ALA A 318 -15.93 33.06 -42.64
C ALA A 318 -15.34 32.98 -41.20
N THR A 319 -14.07 33.37 -41.09
CA THR A 319 -13.40 34.08 -39.98
C THR A 319 -13.58 33.61 -38.54
N ALA A 320 -12.42 33.31 -37.94
CA ALA A 320 -12.16 33.12 -36.53
C ALA A 320 -12.84 34.16 -35.63
N THR A 321 -13.50 33.68 -34.57
CA THR A 321 -13.58 34.34 -33.26
C THR A 321 -13.97 33.30 -32.21
N ASP A 322 -13.21 33.29 -31.12
CA ASP A 322 -13.42 32.50 -29.90
C ASP A 322 -14.83 32.67 -29.32
N GLN A 323 -15.46 31.54 -28.96
CA GLN A 323 -16.64 31.49 -28.09
C GLN A 323 -16.37 30.47 -26.98
N PRO A 324 -16.38 30.87 -25.70
CA PRO A 324 -16.18 29.93 -24.59
C PRO A 324 -17.44 29.09 -24.32
N ILE A 325 -17.18 27.81 -24.02
CA ILE A 325 -18.17 26.79 -23.63
C ILE A 325 -18.88 27.20 -22.32
N ARG A 326 -20.21 27.30 -22.37
CA ARG A 326 -21.10 27.71 -21.27
C ARG A 326 -21.48 26.51 -20.40
N MET A 327 -20.83 26.32 -19.24
CA MET A 327 -21.32 25.38 -18.21
C MET A 327 -22.42 26.02 -17.36
N LYS A 328 -23.63 25.43 -17.39
CA LYS A 328 -24.78 25.85 -16.61
C LYS A 328 -24.83 25.07 -15.29
N ARG A 329 -24.54 25.71 -14.17
CA ARG A 329 -24.71 25.12 -12.83
C ARG A 329 -26.13 25.45 -12.33
N THR A 330 -27.00 24.45 -12.28
CA THR A 330 -28.35 24.60 -11.69
C THR A 330 -28.28 24.40 -10.19
N SER A 331 -28.51 25.46 -9.41
CA SER A 331 -28.87 25.38 -7.99
C SER A 331 -30.25 26.02 -7.79
N SER A 332 -31.19 25.24 -7.27
CA SER A 332 -32.54 25.67 -6.91
C SER A 332 -32.63 26.02 -5.43
N SER A 333 -32.76 27.32 -5.10
CA SER A 333 -33.73 27.81 -4.11
C SER A 333 -33.75 29.34 -4.04
N ALA A 334 -34.86 29.90 -4.52
CA ALA A 334 -35.56 31.14 -4.15
C ALA A 334 -34.78 32.40 -3.75
N GLY A 335 -34.92 33.46 -4.56
CA GLY A 335 -34.97 34.85 -4.10
C GLY A 335 -33.99 35.81 -4.77
N GLU A 336 -34.49 36.54 -5.76
CA GLU A 336 -33.96 37.79 -6.35
C GLU A 336 -32.66 37.76 -7.18
N SER A 337 -32.83 38.23 -8.42
CA SER A 337 -31.86 38.35 -9.50
C SER A 337 -31.08 39.67 -9.41
N SER A 338 -29.75 39.60 -9.52
CA SER A 338 -28.94 40.66 -10.11
C SER A 338 -27.85 40.05 -10.97
N GLU A 339 -27.78 40.51 -12.24
CA GLU A 339 -26.75 40.12 -13.21
C GLU A 339 -25.51 41.01 -13.00
N GLN A 340 -24.33 40.40 -12.86
CA GLN A 340 -23.07 41.10 -13.06
C GLN A 340 -22.25 40.40 -14.14
N ILE A 341 -21.97 41.16 -15.20
CA ILE A 341 -21.13 40.82 -16.34
C ILE A 341 -19.72 41.29 -15.99
N ILE A 342 -18.75 40.37 -15.94
CA ILE A 342 -17.33 40.72 -15.88
C ILE A 342 -16.71 40.29 -17.21
N THR A 343 -16.50 41.26 -18.09
CA THR A 343 -15.74 41.12 -19.33
C THR A 343 -14.24 41.19 -19.01
N GLY A 344 -13.47 40.26 -19.56
CA GLY A 344 -12.02 40.29 -19.50
C GLY A 344 -11.46 41.45 -20.32
N ASN A 345 -10.94 42.46 -19.63
CA ASN A 345 -9.90 43.37 -20.07
C ASN A 345 -9.49 44.17 -18.84
N ASP A 346 -8.38 43.78 -18.23
CA ASP A 346 -7.42 44.66 -17.52
C ASP A 346 -6.39 43.79 -16.81
N LEU A 347 -5.56 43.12 -17.63
CA LEU A 347 -4.20 42.79 -17.22
C LEU A 347 -3.30 43.89 -17.80
N THR A 348 -2.37 44.36 -16.97
CA THR A 348 -1.33 45.37 -17.22
C THR A 348 -1.67 46.81 -16.84
N ALA A 349 -1.65 47.11 -15.54
CA ALA A 349 -0.89 48.25 -15.02
C ALA A 349 -0.95 48.28 -13.48
N LYS A 350 0.19 48.67 -12.89
CA LYS A 350 0.39 49.08 -11.49
C LYS A 350 0.67 47.97 -10.47
N THR A 351 1.92 47.53 -10.55
CA THR A 351 2.82 47.60 -9.40
C THR A 351 2.69 48.92 -8.62
N ALA A 352 2.93 48.80 -7.31
CA ALA A 352 3.08 49.87 -6.31
C ALA A 352 1.79 50.42 -5.65
N SER A 353 1.69 50.15 -4.34
CA SER A 353 1.74 51.16 -3.26
C SER A 353 0.59 51.06 -2.24
N TRP A 354 1.00 50.69 -1.02
CA TRP A 354 0.51 51.06 0.31
C TRP A 354 -0.85 50.57 0.82
N ASP A 355 -0.76 49.61 1.76
CA ASP A 355 -1.13 49.76 3.17
C ASP A 355 -2.46 50.46 3.52
N ALA A 356 -3.39 49.67 4.07
CA ALA A 356 -3.80 49.79 5.48
C ALA A 356 -4.97 48.84 5.75
N TYR A 357 -4.72 47.76 6.51
CA TYR A 357 -5.33 47.52 7.83
C TYR A 357 -4.81 46.19 8.37
N ALA A 358 -3.74 46.30 9.19
CA ALA A 358 -3.38 45.34 10.22
C ALA A 358 -4.62 45.07 11.10
N MET A 359 -4.82 43.91 11.74
CA MET A 359 -4.08 43.37 12.89
C MET A 359 -5.05 42.28 13.42
N LYS A 360 -4.74 41.05 13.84
CA LYS A 360 -3.73 40.47 14.75
C LYS A 360 -3.96 38.95 14.68
N ASP A 361 -3.04 38.00 14.85
CA ASP A 361 -1.59 37.86 14.99
C ASP A 361 -1.39 36.35 14.65
N GLY A 362 -0.57 35.90 13.71
CA GLY A 362 0.90 35.95 13.73
C GLY A 362 1.44 34.94 14.76
N ILE A 363 2.29 33.95 14.45
CA ILE A 363 3.52 34.05 13.67
C ILE A 363 3.97 32.69 13.11
N THR A 364 4.51 32.79 11.90
CA THR A 364 5.08 31.82 10.97
C THR A 364 6.52 31.41 11.31
N ARG A 365 6.95 30.26 10.77
CA ARG A 365 8.35 29.80 10.64
C ARG A 365 9.29 30.87 10.05
N ALA A 366 10.49 30.97 10.61
CA ALA A 366 11.69 31.47 9.92
C ALA A 366 12.94 30.69 10.40
N TYR A 367 13.95 30.72 9.54
CA TYR A 367 15.07 29.79 9.33
C TYR A 367 16.20 29.78 10.39
N LEU A 368 16.88 28.61 10.43
CA LEU A 368 18.31 28.33 10.68
C LEU A 368 19.11 29.17 11.69
N THR A 369 19.43 28.54 12.84
CA THR A 369 20.80 28.37 13.39
C THR A 369 20.73 27.44 14.60
N GLN A 370 21.46 26.31 14.59
CA GLN A 370 21.84 25.57 15.81
C GLN A 370 23.06 26.26 16.48
N PRO A 371 23.42 26.03 17.77
CA PRO A 371 23.08 24.87 18.61
C PRO A 371 22.62 25.21 20.04
N GLY A 372 21.83 24.33 20.64
CA GLY A 372 21.40 24.46 22.04
C GLY A 372 20.57 23.27 22.47
N ALA A 373 21.26 22.24 22.95
CA ALA A 373 20.66 21.05 23.54
C ALA A 373 19.67 21.41 24.66
N MET A 374 18.42 20.95 24.56
CA MET A 374 17.56 20.77 25.73
C MET A 374 16.82 19.43 25.61
N LYS A 375 17.20 18.55 26.54
CA LYS A 375 16.79 17.16 26.70
C LYS A 375 15.28 17.06 26.92
N LEU A 376 14.59 16.31 26.06
CA LEU A 376 13.31 15.67 26.38
C LEU A 376 13.53 14.16 26.39
N SER A 377 14.35 13.74 27.35
CA SER A 377 14.45 12.36 27.82
C SER A 377 13.74 12.32 29.18
N ILE A 378 13.16 11.15 29.51
CA ILE A 378 12.32 10.83 30.68
C ILE A 378 10.82 10.91 30.36
N PHE A 379 10.34 9.97 29.55
CA PHE A 379 9.04 9.27 29.75
C PHE A 379 8.93 7.99 28.89
N ALA A 380 9.90 7.69 28.02
CA ALA A 380 9.99 6.44 27.26
C ALA A 380 10.81 5.32 27.93
N ALA A 381 11.30 5.51 29.17
CA ALA A 381 12.23 4.57 29.83
C ALA A 381 11.66 3.90 31.10
N SER A 382 10.37 4.03 31.41
CA SER A 382 9.77 3.43 32.62
C SER A 382 8.78 2.28 32.35
N LEU A 383 8.71 1.74 31.13
CA LEU A 383 7.89 0.55 30.83
C LEU A 383 8.68 -0.69 30.42
N ALA A 384 10.01 -0.60 30.34
CA ALA A 384 10.90 -1.72 29.97
C ALA A 384 11.53 -2.44 31.19
N ALA A 385 11.07 -2.15 32.42
CA ALA A 385 11.73 -2.61 33.65
C ALA A 385 10.91 -3.58 34.53
N SER A 386 9.89 -4.25 33.98
CA SER A 386 9.11 -5.27 34.74
C SER A 386 9.07 -6.66 34.10
N CYS A 387 9.79 -6.90 33.00
CA CYS A 387 9.97 -8.23 32.43
C CYS A 387 11.46 -8.56 32.35
N SER A 388 12.09 -8.73 33.51
CA SER A 388 13.47 -9.20 33.57
C SER A 388 13.65 -10.16 34.73
N THR A 389 13.02 -11.33 34.66
CA THR A 389 13.53 -12.57 35.26
C THR A 389 12.79 -13.78 34.67
N ALA A 390 13.59 -14.66 34.04
CA ALA A 390 13.35 -16.09 33.79
C ALA A 390 12.23 -16.50 32.81
N LEU A 391 12.59 -16.76 31.55
CA LEU A 391 12.80 -18.15 31.08
C LEU A 391 13.47 -18.11 29.70
N SER A 392 14.70 -18.61 29.68
CA SER A 392 15.54 -18.81 28.51
C SER A 392 14.82 -19.65 27.45
N ILE A 393 14.47 -19.00 26.34
CA ILE A 393 14.01 -19.66 25.12
C ILE A 393 15.26 -20.23 24.42
N PRO A 394 15.28 -21.51 24.01
CA PRO A 394 16.38 -22.04 23.21
C PRO A 394 16.48 -21.23 21.92
N LYS A 395 17.71 -20.88 21.53
CA LYS A 395 18.02 -20.26 20.23
C LYS A 395 17.32 -21.09 19.14
N ARG A 396 16.20 -20.59 18.60
CA ARG A 396 15.55 -21.17 17.42
C ARG A 396 16.48 -20.91 16.25
N ASP A 397 16.82 -21.94 15.50
CA ASP A 397 17.79 -21.89 14.42
C ASP A 397 17.53 -20.73 13.45
N ALA A 398 18.58 -19.95 13.21
CA ALA A 398 18.64 -18.84 12.28
C ALA A 398 18.69 -19.35 10.83
N GLN A 399 17.60 -19.97 10.36
CA GLN A 399 17.49 -20.50 9.00
C GLN A 399 16.18 -20.08 8.32
N SER A 400 15.79 -18.82 8.45
CA SER A 400 14.79 -18.20 7.58
C SER A 400 15.30 -16.86 7.08
N ASP A 401 15.35 -16.73 5.75
CA ASP A 401 15.66 -15.55 4.92
C ASP A 401 17.05 -15.50 4.24
N LEU A 402 17.56 -16.64 3.76
CA LEU A 402 18.67 -16.65 2.79
C LEU A 402 18.13 -16.53 1.35
N ARG A 403 18.71 -15.63 0.56
CA ARG A 403 18.56 -15.50 -0.89
C ARG A 403 19.59 -16.34 -1.61
N THR A 404 19.19 -16.95 -2.73
CA THR A 404 20.13 -17.62 -3.64
C THR A 404 20.41 -16.67 -4.80
N ILE A 405 21.63 -16.15 -4.85
CA ILE A 405 22.09 -15.24 -5.90
C ILE A 405 23.09 -15.95 -6.81
N GLN A 406 23.16 -15.53 -8.06
CA GLN A 406 24.15 -15.99 -9.02
C GLN A 406 24.95 -14.81 -9.57
N LEU A 407 26.28 -14.87 -9.40
CA LEU A 407 27.25 -13.83 -9.80
C LEU A 407 27.96 -14.17 -11.12
N SER A 408 27.94 -15.44 -11.50
CA SER A 408 28.43 -15.92 -12.79
C SER A 408 27.76 -17.27 -13.12
N PRO A 409 27.91 -17.82 -14.34
CA PRO A 409 27.36 -19.13 -14.68
C PRO A 409 27.75 -20.26 -13.71
N THR A 410 28.86 -20.12 -12.97
CA THR A 410 29.37 -21.13 -12.03
C THR A 410 29.37 -20.70 -10.56
N ASP A 411 29.16 -19.42 -10.25
CA ASP A 411 29.20 -18.88 -8.88
C ASP A 411 27.78 -18.59 -8.37
N ILE A 412 27.26 -19.52 -7.57
CA ILE A 412 25.97 -19.42 -6.89
C ILE A 412 26.23 -19.34 -5.39
N ARG A 413 25.66 -18.34 -4.72
CA ARG A 413 25.85 -18.10 -3.29
C ARG A 413 24.51 -17.97 -2.59
N GLN A 414 24.46 -18.45 -1.34
CA GLN A 414 23.37 -18.12 -0.43
C GLN A 414 23.82 -16.97 0.46
N VAL A 415 23.08 -15.86 0.41
CA VAL A 415 23.38 -14.63 1.11
C VAL A 415 22.12 -14.12 1.81
N THR A 416 22.27 -13.29 2.83
CA THR A 416 21.13 -12.52 3.37
C THR A 416 20.72 -11.40 2.41
N ASP A 417 19.51 -10.85 2.55
CA ASP A 417 19.08 -9.69 1.75
C ASP A 417 20.05 -8.50 1.92
N ASP A 418 20.54 -8.25 3.14
CA ASP A 418 21.50 -7.18 3.39
C ASP A 418 22.81 -7.41 2.62
N GLN A 419 23.35 -8.64 2.65
CA GLN A 419 24.57 -9.00 1.92
C GLN A 419 24.38 -8.92 0.40
N LYS A 420 23.19 -9.26 -0.11
CA LYS A 420 22.88 -9.08 -1.54
C LYS A 420 22.99 -7.61 -1.93
N PHE A 421 22.38 -6.72 -1.14
CA PHE A 421 22.44 -5.28 -1.43
C PHE A 421 23.82 -4.65 -1.14
N GLU A 422 24.63 -5.24 -0.26
CA GLU A 422 26.05 -4.86 -0.10
C GLU A 422 26.83 -5.17 -1.39
N LEU A 423 26.65 -6.34 -1.98
CA LEU A 423 27.27 -6.72 -3.26
C LEU A 423 26.84 -5.78 -4.40
N LEU A 424 25.54 -5.48 -4.51
CA LEU A 424 25.02 -4.53 -5.50
C LEU A 424 25.61 -3.13 -5.30
N ALA A 425 25.75 -2.67 -4.06
CA ALA A 425 26.36 -1.38 -3.75
C ALA A 425 27.87 -1.32 -4.06
N GLU A 426 28.55 -2.48 -4.08
CA GLU A 426 29.94 -2.64 -4.53
C GLU A 426 30.07 -2.75 -6.07
N GLY A 427 28.95 -2.71 -6.81
CA GLY A 427 28.92 -2.80 -8.27
C GLY A 427 28.96 -4.24 -8.80
N ALA A 428 28.57 -5.23 -7.99
CA ALA A 428 28.48 -6.61 -8.45
C ALA A 428 27.21 -6.83 -9.27
N ASN A 429 27.38 -7.28 -10.52
CA ASN A 429 26.24 -7.74 -11.32
C ASN A 429 25.80 -9.12 -10.83
N LEU A 430 24.50 -9.25 -10.53
CA LEU A 430 23.93 -10.49 -10.01
C LEU A 430 22.48 -10.68 -10.46
N ILE A 431 22.06 -11.94 -10.49
CA ILE A 431 20.66 -12.32 -10.67
C ILE A 431 20.19 -13.07 -9.43
N ASP A 432 19.02 -12.68 -8.90
CA ASP A 432 18.40 -13.34 -7.77
C ASP A 432 17.54 -14.51 -8.27
N ILE A 433 17.96 -15.72 -7.93
CA ILE A 433 17.35 -16.99 -8.35
C ILE A 433 16.72 -17.70 -7.15
N THR A 434 16.37 -16.98 -6.07
CA THR A 434 15.81 -17.54 -4.85
C THR A 434 14.55 -18.37 -5.11
N GLU A 435 13.70 -17.92 -6.04
CA GLU A 435 12.46 -18.60 -6.41
C GLU A 435 12.66 -19.69 -7.49
N ASP A 436 13.90 -19.92 -7.97
CA ASP A 436 14.24 -21.04 -8.89
C ASP A 436 14.49 -22.33 -8.12
N LEU A 437 13.41 -23.00 -7.72
CA LEU A 437 13.44 -24.24 -6.94
C LEU A 437 13.97 -25.47 -7.67
N ASP A 438 14.31 -25.38 -8.97
CA ASP A 438 14.82 -26.51 -9.75
C ASP A 438 16.34 -26.41 -9.96
N THR A 439 17.08 -26.49 -8.85
CA THR A 439 18.56 -26.47 -8.83
C THR A 439 19.21 -27.61 -9.62
N SER A 440 18.44 -28.62 -10.02
CA SER A 440 18.89 -29.73 -10.87
C SER A 440 19.16 -29.32 -12.33
N SER A 441 18.61 -28.18 -12.76
CA SER A 441 18.80 -27.60 -14.09
C SER A 441 19.91 -26.53 -14.17
N LEU A 442 20.53 -26.17 -13.03
CA LEU A 442 21.55 -25.12 -12.94
C LEU A 442 22.94 -25.56 -13.39
N VAL A 443 23.14 -26.86 -13.64
CA VAL A 443 24.40 -27.39 -14.17
C VAL A 443 24.26 -27.54 -15.68
N SER A 444 24.67 -26.48 -16.40
CA SER A 444 24.81 -26.29 -17.85
C SER A 444 23.95 -25.14 -18.40
N VAL A 445 24.37 -23.91 -18.13
CA VAL A 445 23.99 -22.75 -18.97
C VAL A 445 24.78 -22.83 -20.30
N GLU A 446 24.58 -23.93 -21.03
CA GLU A 446 24.74 -23.99 -22.48
C GLU A 446 23.33 -24.22 -23.05
N GLN A 447 22.41 -23.29 -22.77
CA GLN A 447 21.09 -23.36 -23.39
C GLN A 447 21.17 -22.70 -24.76
N SER A 448 21.18 -23.55 -25.78
CA SER A 448 20.80 -23.22 -27.17
C SER A 448 19.52 -22.38 -27.14
N SER A 449 19.61 -21.09 -27.48
CA SER A 449 18.43 -20.37 -27.96
C SER A 449 17.85 -21.18 -29.13
N ALA A 450 16.52 -21.22 -29.26
CA ALA A 450 15.96 -21.72 -30.52
C ALA A 450 16.54 -20.83 -31.63
N ALA A 451 17.24 -21.41 -32.59
CA ALA A 451 17.95 -20.65 -33.62
C ALA A 451 16.94 -19.78 -34.40
N VAL A 452 16.89 -18.49 -34.06
CA VAL A 452 16.13 -17.47 -34.79
C VAL A 452 17.05 -16.93 -35.88
N THR A 453 16.53 -16.85 -37.10
CA THR A 453 17.27 -16.25 -38.22
C THR A 453 16.84 -14.80 -38.35
N PHE A 454 17.79 -13.89 -38.18
CA PHE A 454 17.52 -12.46 -38.37
C PHE A 454 17.75 -12.06 -39.84
N PRO A 455 17.08 -10.99 -40.34
CA PRO A 455 17.30 -10.51 -41.69
C PRO A 455 18.77 -10.20 -41.97
N ALA A 456 19.24 -10.53 -43.17
CA ALA A 456 20.64 -10.30 -43.56
C ALA A 456 20.99 -8.81 -43.75
N ALA A 457 19.97 -7.97 -43.98
CA ALA A 457 20.08 -6.53 -44.15
C ALA A 457 18.75 -5.86 -43.78
N VAL A 458 18.82 -4.59 -43.38
CA VAL A 458 17.67 -3.69 -43.23
C VAL A 458 16.99 -3.44 -44.59
N SER A 459 15.66 -3.39 -44.63
CA SER A 459 14.90 -3.33 -45.89
C SER A 459 13.72 -2.36 -45.90
N HIS A 460 13.41 -1.71 -44.78
CA HIS A 460 12.23 -0.88 -44.60
C HIS A 460 12.55 0.62 -44.44
N GLN A 461 13.70 1.09 -44.95
CA GLN A 461 14.17 2.47 -44.77
C GLN A 461 13.15 3.51 -45.25
N SER A 462 12.46 3.24 -46.37
CA SER A 462 11.47 4.16 -46.93
C SER A 462 10.22 4.34 -46.04
N ASN A 463 9.88 3.32 -45.24
CA ASN A 463 8.79 3.35 -44.28
C ASN A 463 9.23 3.94 -42.94
N ILE A 464 10.47 3.66 -42.53
CA ILE A 464 11.01 4.08 -41.23
C ILE A 464 11.39 5.55 -41.23
N THR A 465 11.97 6.07 -42.31
CA THR A 465 12.45 7.48 -42.36
C THR A 465 11.38 8.52 -41.98
N PRO A 466 10.12 8.44 -42.48
CA PRO A 466 9.06 9.34 -42.04
C PRO A 466 8.64 9.17 -40.57
N LEU A 467 8.85 8.00 -39.97
CA LEU A 467 8.59 7.75 -38.55
C LEU A 467 9.68 8.37 -37.68
N LEU A 468 10.96 8.20 -38.06
CA LEU A 468 12.08 8.80 -37.34
C LEU A 468 11.96 10.33 -37.25
N ALA A 469 11.43 10.97 -38.29
CA ALA A 469 11.18 12.41 -38.30
C ALA A 469 10.10 12.88 -37.28
N LYS A 470 9.33 11.96 -36.69
CA LYS A 470 8.31 12.26 -35.67
C LYS A 470 8.83 12.13 -34.24
N LEU A 471 10.03 11.58 -34.03
CA LEU A 471 10.67 11.51 -32.72
C LEU A 471 10.96 12.92 -32.21
N SER A 472 10.77 13.15 -30.90
CA SER A 472 10.88 14.48 -30.31
C SER A 472 11.61 14.48 -28.97
N THR A 473 12.66 15.29 -28.87
CA THR A 473 13.37 15.55 -27.60
C THR A 473 12.47 16.24 -26.57
N ASP A 474 11.57 17.13 -27.01
CA ASP A 474 10.55 17.73 -26.14
C ASP A 474 9.62 16.68 -25.55
N SER A 475 9.24 15.66 -26.34
CA SER A 475 8.41 14.54 -25.86
C SER A 475 9.15 13.68 -24.84
N LEU A 476 10.42 13.35 -25.10
CA LEU A 476 11.28 12.62 -24.16
C LEU A 476 11.38 13.39 -22.83
N LYS A 477 11.68 14.69 -22.89
CA LYS A 477 11.78 15.56 -21.73
C LYS A 477 10.47 15.67 -20.94
N ALA A 478 9.35 15.87 -21.62
CA ALA A 478 8.03 15.99 -20.99
C ALA A 478 7.59 14.74 -20.22
N ASN A 479 8.09 13.55 -20.61
CA ASN A 479 7.83 12.30 -19.89
C ASN A 479 8.89 12.02 -18.82
N LEU A 480 10.16 12.37 -19.05
CA LEU A 480 11.24 12.11 -18.10
C LEU A 480 11.16 13.01 -16.86
N GLU A 481 10.78 14.28 -17.04
CA GLU A 481 10.61 15.23 -15.93
C GLU A 481 9.71 14.67 -14.81
N PRO A 482 8.42 14.37 -15.04
CA PRO A 482 7.55 13.82 -13.99
C PRO A 482 7.98 12.43 -13.50
N PHE A 483 8.68 11.64 -14.34
CA PHE A 483 9.16 10.32 -13.96
C PHE A 483 10.32 10.37 -12.96
N THR A 484 11.13 11.43 -13.01
CA THR A 484 12.21 11.68 -12.05
C THR A 484 11.74 12.43 -10.80
N GLU A 485 10.55 13.05 -10.81
CA GLU A 485 9.99 13.78 -9.66
C GLU A 485 9.55 12.87 -8.50
N PHE A 486 9.28 11.59 -8.75
CA PHE A 486 9.05 10.61 -7.67
C PHE A 486 10.27 10.57 -6.75
N GLN A 487 10.05 10.49 -5.43
CA GLN A 487 11.13 10.43 -4.43
C GLN A 487 12.20 9.40 -4.81
N ASN A 488 11.75 8.19 -5.14
CA ASN A 488 12.48 7.15 -5.84
C ASN A 488 11.46 6.30 -6.61
N ARG A 489 11.92 5.36 -7.42
CA ARG A 489 11.07 4.35 -8.06
C ARG A 489 11.38 2.95 -7.53
N TYR A 490 11.92 2.86 -6.30
CA TYR A 490 12.37 1.61 -5.69
C TYR A 490 11.25 0.57 -5.61
N TYR A 491 11.51 -0.64 -6.07
CA TYR A 491 10.51 -1.67 -6.34
C TYR A 491 9.61 -2.05 -5.15
N ASN A 492 10.17 -2.03 -3.94
CA ASN A 492 9.48 -2.39 -2.71
C ASN A 492 9.05 -1.16 -1.88
N SER A 493 8.99 0.01 -2.50
CA SER A 493 8.48 1.24 -1.89
C SER A 493 7.06 1.56 -2.38
N THR A 494 6.37 2.44 -1.65
CA THR A 494 5.11 3.02 -2.15
C THR A 494 5.34 3.96 -3.33
N TYR A 495 6.54 4.54 -3.46
CA TYR A 495 6.88 5.44 -4.57
C TYR A 495 7.04 4.66 -5.87
N GLY A 496 7.73 3.52 -5.86
CA GLY A 496 7.80 2.59 -7.00
C GLY A 496 6.42 2.07 -7.43
N ALA A 497 5.54 1.74 -6.46
CA ALA A 497 4.16 1.37 -6.77
C ALA A 497 3.34 2.52 -7.41
N GLN A 498 3.56 3.76 -6.98
CA GLN A 498 2.92 4.94 -7.59
C GLN A 498 3.50 5.24 -8.97
N SER A 499 4.82 5.11 -9.12
CA SER A 499 5.54 5.29 -10.38
C SER A 499 5.06 4.30 -11.45
N SER A 500 5.01 3.00 -11.13
CA SER A 500 4.48 1.98 -12.06
C SER A 500 3.00 2.19 -12.41
N ALA A 501 2.17 2.66 -11.47
CA ALA A 501 0.79 3.01 -11.77
C ALA A 501 0.67 4.26 -12.65
N TRP A 502 1.55 5.24 -12.47
CA TRP A 502 1.65 6.41 -13.34
C TRP A 502 2.13 6.03 -14.74
N LEU A 503 3.14 5.18 -14.85
CA LEU A 503 3.69 4.71 -16.11
C LEU A 503 2.65 3.91 -16.89
N LEU A 504 1.95 2.97 -16.25
CA LEU A 504 0.84 2.24 -16.86
C LEU A 504 -0.21 3.19 -17.44
N LYS A 505 -0.58 4.23 -16.69
CA LYS A 505 -1.54 5.23 -17.16
C LYS A 505 -0.97 6.04 -18.33
N THR A 506 0.28 6.46 -18.27
CA THR A 506 0.94 7.22 -19.33
C THR A 506 0.99 6.43 -20.64
N VAL A 507 1.31 5.14 -20.57
CA VAL A 507 1.27 4.23 -21.73
C VAL A 507 -0.16 4.07 -22.25
N GLN A 508 -1.15 3.92 -21.36
CA GLN A 508 -2.56 3.87 -21.77
C GLN A 508 -3.00 5.17 -22.46
N ASP A 509 -2.61 6.34 -21.95
CA ASP A 509 -2.94 7.63 -22.53
C ASP A 509 -2.32 7.79 -23.94
N VAL A 510 -1.11 7.27 -24.18
CA VAL A 510 -0.48 7.20 -25.51
C VAL A 510 -1.27 6.31 -26.46
N ILE A 511 -1.69 5.12 -25.98
CA ILE A 511 -2.51 4.18 -26.77
C ILE A 511 -3.85 4.81 -27.13
N ASP A 512 -4.55 5.41 -26.17
CA ASP A 512 -5.84 6.05 -26.37
C ASP A 512 -5.75 7.22 -27.37
N ALA A 513 -4.70 8.04 -27.25
CA ALA A 513 -4.46 9.18 -28.15
C ALA A 513 -4.18 8.74 -29.59
N SER A 514 -3.61 7.55 -29.80
CA SER A 514 -3.35 7.02 -31.15
C SER A 514 -4.61 6.53 -31.86
N GLY A 515 -5.68 6.23 -31.12
CA GLY A 515 -6.89 5.61 -31.65
C GLY A 515 -6.67 4.16 -32.13
N ALA A 516 -5.63 3.48 -31.67
CA ALA A 516 -5.33 2.10 -32.01
C ALA A 516 -6.33 1.14 -31.33
N PRO A 517 -7.20 0.43 -32.08
CA PRO A 517 -8.33 -0.29 -31.48
C PRO A 517 -7.93 -1.59 -30.77
N ASN A 518 -6.79 -2.19 -31.12
CA ASN A 518 -6.38 -3.52 -30.66
C ASN A 518 -5.10 -3.50 -29.81
N VAL A 519 -4.52 -2.33 -29.57
CA VAL A 519 -3.31 -2.19 -28.75
C VAL A 519 -3.73 -2.20 -27.29
N THR A 520 -3.03 -2.97 -26.46
CA THR A 520 -3.38 -3.17 -25.06
C THR A 520 -2.19 -2.89 -24.16
N VAL A 521 -2.45 -2.50 -22.91
CA VAL A 521 -1.43 -2.42 -21.87
C VAL A 521 -1.97 -2.99 -20.56
N TYR A 522 -1.13 -3.70 -19.82
CA TYR A 522 -1.48 -4.23 -18.50
C TYR A 522 -0.30 -4.20 -17.53
N ALA A 523 -0.61 -4.23 -16.24
CA ALA A 523 0.37 -4.40 -15.19
C ALA A 523 0.61 -5.89 -14.90
N PHE A 524 1.84 -6.35 -15.09
CA PHE A 524 2.31 -7.65 -14.66
C PHE A 524 2.63 -7.61 -13.15
N LYS A 525 2.00 -8.49 -12.38
CA LYS A 525 2.11 -8.49 -10.90
C LYS A 525 3.22 -9.42 -10.44
N HIS A 526 4.01 -8.93 -9.49
CA HIS A 526 5.07 -9.65 -8.80
C HIS A 526 4.72 -9.88 -7.33
N SER A 527 5.59 -10.55 -6.59
CA SER A 527 5.49 -10.72 -5.12
C SER A 527 5.71 -9.42 -4.33
N PHE A 528 6.26 -8.39 -4.98
CA PHE A 528 6.56 -7.07 -4.42
C PHE A 528 5.62 -5.96 -4.94
N LEU A 529 5.78 -4.74 -4.43
CA LEU A 529 4.80 -3.65 -4.60
C LEU A 529 4.71 -3.09 -6.03
N GLN A 530 5.86 -2.83 -6.67
CA GLN A 530 5.92 -2.33 -8.04
C GLN A 530 5.53 -3.42 -9.04
N SER A 531 4.81 -3.04 -10.09
CA SER A 531 4.39 -3.96 -11.16
C SER A 531 5.17 -3.65 -12.43
N SER A 532 5.62 -4.66 -13.17
CA SER A 532 6.10 -4.42 -14.54
C SER A 532 4.93 -3.99 -15.42
N VAL A 533 5.17 -3.17 -16.44
CA VAL A 533 4.15 -2.73 -17.41
C VAL A 533 4.44 -3.39 -18.76
N ILE A 534 3.43 -4.00 -19.37
CA ILE A 534 3.57 -4.63 -20.68
C ILE A 534 2.51 -4.07 -21.62
N ALA A 535 2.94 -3.43 -22.70
CA ALA A 535 2.07 -3.02 -23.80
C ALA A 535 2.28 -3.93 -25.02
N THR A 536 1.21 -4.20 -25.76
CA THR A 536 1.21 -5.11 -26.91
C THR A 536 0.54 -4.44 -28.09
N ILE A 537 1.29 -4.29 -29.18
CA ILE A 537 0.78 -3.98 -30.52
C ILE A 537 0.62 -5.31 -31.27
N PRO A 538 -0.61 -5.81 -31.46
CA PRO A 538 -0.81 -7.12 -32.08
C PRO A 538 -0.41 -7.12 -33.55
N GLY A 539 0.35 -8.14 -33.96
CA GLY A 539 0.61 -8.46 -35.36
C GLY A 539 -0.32 -9.54 -35.89
N GLN A 540 -0.01 -10.06 -37.08
CA GLN A 540 -0.76 -11.15 -37.71
C GLN A 540 -0.41 -12.54 -37.15
N SER A 541 0.72 -12.67 -36.47
CA SER A 541 1.20 -13.92 -35.84
C SER A 541 1.52 -13.73 -34.35
N ASP A 542 1.73 -14.85 -33.67
CA ASP A 542 2.14 -14.90 -32.26
C ASP A 542 3.65 -14.68 -32.03
N LYS A 543 4.44 -14.59 -33.11
CA LYS A 543 5.86 -14.23 -33.07
C LYS A 543 5.98 -12.84 -32.48
N THR A 544 6.71 -12.71 -31.38
CA THR A 544 6.74 -11.49 -30.57
C THR A 544 8.14 -10.86 -30.55
N ILE A 545 8.23 -9.57 -30.85
CA ILE A 545 9.42 -8.72 -30.69
C ILE A 545 9.24 -7.92 -29.41
N VAL A 546 10.18 -8.02 -28.48
CA VAL A 546 10.12 -7.33 -27.19
C VAL A 546 11.13 -6.19 -27.16
N LEU A 547 10.69 -5.00 -26.79
CA LEU A 547 11.52 -3.85 -26.46
C LEU A 547 11.38 -3.58 -24.96
N GLY A 548 12.48 -3.65 -24.22
CA GLY A 548 12.52 -3.61 -22.77
C GLY A 548 13.33 -2.43 -22.25
N ALA A 549 12.96 -1.98 -21.05
CA ALA A 549 13.68 -1.06 -20.18
C ALA A 549 13.26 -1.36 -18.74
N HIS A 550 14.03 -0.97 -17.72
CA HIS A 550 13.53 -1.05 -16.35
C HIS A 550 13.01 0.31 -15.87
N GLN A 551 12.07 0.29 -14.92
CA GLN A 551 11.39 1.49 -14.45
C GLN A 551 11.66 1.82 -12.98
N ASP A 552 12.32 0.94 -12.24
CA ASP A 552 12.75 1.27 -10.89
C ASP A 552 13.94 2.21 -10.86
N SER A 553 14.33 2.59 -9.64
CA SER A 553 15.55 3.32 -9.37
C SER A 553 15.94 3.08 -7.92
N VAL A 554 17.24 3.06 -7.67
CA VAL A 554 17.78 2.95 -6.32
C VAL A 554 18.82 4.04 -6.05
N ASN A 555 19.11 4.23 -4.77
CA ASN A 555 20.35 4.87 -4.36
C ASN A 555 21.09 3.91 -3.41
N SER A 556 21.95 3.08 -4.00
CA SER A 556 22.50 1.87 -3.39
C SER A 556 23.43 2.13 -2.21
N ARG A 557 23.99 3.34 -2.13
CA ARG A 557 24.93 3.75 -1.07
C ARG A 557 24.24 4.25 0.19
N ASP A 558 22.93 4.48 0.16
CA ASP A 558 22.15 4.87 1.34
C ASP A 558 21.53 3.64 2.02
N PRO A 559 21.68 3.47 3.36
CA PRO A 559 21.03 2.39 4.09
C PRO A 559 19.49 2.39 3.99
N ASP A 560 18.85 3.56 3.84
CA ASP A 560 17.39 3.70 3.72
C ASP A 560 16.95 3.76 2.25
N ARG A 561 17.16 2.66 1.52
CA ARG A 561 16.78 2.52 0.09
C ARG A 561 15.30 2.73 -0.21
N VAL A 562 14.44 2.62 0.81
CA VAL A 562 12.99 2.77 0.66
C VAL A 562 12.59 4.25 0.59
N ASN A 563 13.25 5.11 1.36
CA ASN A 563 12.88 6.53 1.47
C ASN A 563 13.92 7.51 0.90
N ASN A 564 15.11 7.04 0.56
CA ASN A 564 16.16 7.86 -0.03
C ASN A 564 15.72 8.49 -1.36
N ARG A 565 16.41 9.57 -1.74
CA ARG A 565 16.21 10.22 -3.05
C ARG A 565 16.99 9.44 -4.10
N ALA A 566 16.29 8.94 -5.12
CA ALA A 566 16.87 8.29 -6.30
C ALA A 566 16.10 8.75 -7.55
N PRO A 567 16.49 9.88 -8.17
CA PRO A 567 15.78 10.38 -9.34
C PRO A 567 15.86 9.43 -10.53
N GLY A 568 16.96 8.69 -10.69
CA GLY A 568 17.10 7.67 -11.73
C GLY A 568 16.83 8.25 -13.11
N ALA A 569 17.46 9.37 -13.45
CA ALA A 569 17.13 10.10 -14.67
C ALA A 569 17.70 9.41 -15.90
N ASP A 570 18.96 8.99 -15.80
CA ASP A 570 19.61 8.17 -16.79
C ASP A 570 19.27 6.69 -16.57
N ASP A 571 19.33 6.24 -15.31
CA ASP A 571 19.23 4.84 -14.88
C ASP A 571 17.91 4.57 -14.09
N ASP A 572 16.90 3.93 -14.69
CA ASP A 572 16.69 3.84 -16.15
C ASP A 572 15.48 4.65 -16.59
N GLY A 573 15.42 5.88 -16.07
CA GLY A 573 14.46 6.87 -16.55
C GLY A 573 14.57 7.08 -18.05
N SER A 574 15.80 7.12 -18.57
CA SER A 574 16.09 7.42 -19.97
C SER A 574 15.64 6.29 -20.91
N GLY A 575 15.98 5.03 -20.66
CA GLY A 575 15.54 3.88 -21.44
C GLY A 575 14.03 3.72 -21.41
N SER A 576 13.43 3.86 -20.22
CA SER A 576 11.97 3.85 -20.02
C SER A 576 11.23 4.83 -20.94
N VAL A 577 11.69 6.08 -21.04
CA VAL A 577 11.02 7.07 -21.92
C VAL A 577 11.43 6.94 -23.38
N THR A 578 12.61 6.40 -23.67
CA THR A 578 13.05 6.07 -25.03
C THR A 578 12.12 5.04 -25.69
N ILE A 579 11.80 3.95 -24.98
CA ILE A 579 10.88 2.94 -25.51
C ILE A 579 9.42 3.43 -25.54
N LEU A 580 9.03 4.36 -24.66
CA LEU A 580 7.73 5.03 -24.69
C LEU A 580 7.57 5.92 -25.92
N GLU A 581 8.60 6.68 -26.27
CA GLU A 581 8.61 7.52 -27.47
C GLU A 581 8.59 6.66 -28.75
N ALA A 582 9.31 5.53 -28.76
CA ALA A 582 9.25 4.56 -29.85
C ALA A 582 7.84 3.98 -30.02
N LEU A 583 7.17 3.57 -28.94
CA LEU A 583 5.77 3.14 -28.96
C LEU A 583 4.86 4.22 -29.56
N LYS A 584 4.97 5.45 -29.06
CA LYS A 584 4.16 6.59 -29.54
C LYS A 584 4.36 6.81 -31.05
N VAL A 585 5.59 6.78 -31.54
CA VAL A 585 5.89 6.99 -32.96
C VAL A 585 5.40 5.84 -33.83
N LEU A 586 5.59 4.59 -33.42
CA LEU A 586 5.10 3.42 -34.17
C LEU A 586 3.57 3.43 -34.32
N LEU A 587 2.84 3.89 -33.30
CA LEU A 587 1.38 4.04 -33.36
C LEU A 587 0.90 5.15 -34.30
N THR A 588 1.81 5.96 -34.86
CA THR A 588 1.47 6.92 -35.93
C THR A 588 1.52 6.31 -37.33
N ASP A 589 2.01 5.07 -37.47
CA ASP A 589 1.94 4.31 -38.71
C ASP A 589 0.59 3.60 -38.80
N GLU A 590 -0.14 3.81 -39.90
CA GLU A 590 -1.50 3.27 -40.06
C GLU A 590 -1.53 1.75 -40.20
N ASP A 591 -0.46 1.13 -40.71
CA ASP A 591 -0.39 -0.32 -40.90
C ASP A 591 -0.01 -1.02 -39.60
N VAL A 592 0.96 -0.48 -38.86
CA VAL A 592 1.33 -0.96 -37.51
C VAL A 592 0.15 -0.83 -36.56
N LYS A 593 -0.48 0.36 -36.51
CA LYS A 593 -1.66 0.63 -35.66
C LYS A 593 -2.84 -0.30 -35.96
N ALA A 594 -3.03 -0.66 -37.23
CA ALA A 594 -4.09 -1.56 -37.66
C ALA A 594 -3.75 -3.05 -37.47
N GLY A 595 -2.57 -3.38 -36.94
CA GLY A 595 -2.11 -4.75 -36.73
C GLY A 595 -1.81 -5.50 -38.03
N LYS A 596 -1.34 -4.78 -39.06
CA LYS A 596 -0.98 -5.39 -40.35
C LYS A 596 0.44 -5.95 -40.39
N ALA A 597 1.28 -5.62 -39.41
CA ALA A 597 2.60 -6.19 -39.30
C ALA A 597 2.53 -7.72 -39.10
N PRO A 598 3.35 -8.52 -39.81
CA PRO A 598 3.46 -9.97 -39.60
C PRO A 598 3.67 -10.40 -38.14
N ASN A 599 4.53 -9.70 -37.41
CA ASN A 599 4.92 -10.06 -36.05
C ASN A 599 4.37 -9.07 -35.03
N THR A 600 4.06 -9.57 -33.83
CA THR A 600 3.58 -8.78 -32.69
C THR A 600 4.75 -8.02 -32.05
N ILE A 601 4.50 -6.77 -31.61
CA ILE A 601 5.48 -5.96 -30.88
C ILE A 601 5.00 -5.78 -29.44
N GLU A 602 5.87 -6.01 -28.47
CA GLU A 602 5.63 -5.76 -27.06
C GLU A 602 6.66 -4.76 -26.49
N PHE A 603 6.19 -3.89 -25.60
CA PHE A 603 7.01 -2.94 -24.84
C PHE A 603 6.93 -3.30 -23.37
N HIS A 604 8.08 -3.53 -22.74
CA HIS A 604 8.18 -4.01 -21.37
C HIS A 604 8.91 -2.96 -20.52
N TRP A 605 8.31 -2.58 -19.40
CA TRP A 605 8.95 -1.79 -18.35
C TRP A 605 9.10 -2.64 -17.11
N TYR A 606 10.28 -3.22 -16.91
CA TYR A 606 10.56 -4.18 -15.85
C TYR A 606 10.66 -3.50 -14.48
N ALA A 607 10.07 -4.13 -13.47
CA ALA A 607 10.21 -3.72 -12.08
C ALA A 607 11.37 -4.47 -11.41
N ALA A 608 11.98 -3.89 -10.39
CA ALA A 608 12.96 -4.58 -9.53
C ALA A 608 14.20 -5.12 -10.27
N GLU A 609 14.68 -4.42 -11.30
CA GLU A 609 15.97 -4.72 -11.94
C GLU A 609 17.08 -4.57 -10.88
N GLU A 610 17.03 -3.46 -10.15
CA GLU A 610 17.99 -2.99 -9.13
C GLU A 610 18.09 -3.90 -7.89
N ALA A 611 17.20 -4.89 -7.81
CA ALA A 611 17.14 -5.88 -6.74
C ALA A 611 17.65 -7.26 -7.17
N GLY A 612 18.23 -7.37 -8.36
CA GLY A 612 18.75 -8.58 -8.98
C GLY A 612 17.86 -9.15 -10.08
N LEU A 613 17.38 -8.30 -10.99
CA LEU A 613 16.58 -8.65 -12.18
C LEU A 613 15.23 -9.30 -11.86
N LEU A 614 14.64 -9.04 -10.69
CA LEU A 614 13.51 -9.82 -10.20
C LEU A 614 12.28 -9.76 -11.12
N GLY A 615 11.97 -8.59 -11.68
CA GLY A 615 10.79 -8.44 -12.54
C GLY A 615 10.94 -9.10 -13.90
N SER A 616 12.07 -8.90 -14.59
CA SER A 616 12.34 -9.58 -15.86
C SER A 616 12.45 -11.10 -15.68
N VAL A 617 13.03 -11.56 -14.58
CA VAL A 617 13.08 -12.98 -14.20
C VAL A 617 11.68 -13.57 -14.15
N ASP A 618 10.75 -12.92 -13.44
CA ASP A 618 9.35 -13.38 -13.35
C ASP A 618 8.65 -13.39 -14.72
N VAL A 619 8.84 -12.35 -15.53
CA VAL A 619 8.23 -12.23 -16.86
C VAL A 619 8.72 -13.34 -17.79
N TRP A 620 10.04 -13.51 -17.91
CA TRP A 620 10.64 -14.46 -18.85
C TRP A 620 10.46 -15.92 -18.42
N LYS A 621 10.41 -16.20 -17.11
CA LYS A 621 9.99 -17.51 -16.60
C LYS A 621 8.57 -17.84 -16.98
N LYS A 622 7.65 -16.89 -16.82
CA LYS A 622 6.26 -17.08 -17.23
C LYS A 622 6.15 -17.29 -18.74
N TYR A 623 6.89 -16.52 -19.54
CA TYR A 623 6.92 -16.67 -21.01
C TYR A 623 7.40 -18.06 -21.41
N LYS A 624 8.47 -18.57 -20.77
CA LYS A 624 8.97 -19.93 -20.99
C LYS A 624 7.94 -20.98 -20.58
N ALA A 625 7.31 -20.83 -19.41
CA ALA A 625 6.30 -21.76 -18.91
C ALA A 625 5.03 -21.80 -19.79
N GLU A 626 4.65 -20.67 -20.38
CA GLU A 626 3.50 -20.56 -21.28
C GLU A 626 3.86 -20.91 -22.75
N GLY A 627 5.14 -21.16 -23.04
CA GLY A 627 5.61 -21.44 -24.40
C GLY A 627 5.47 -20.25 -25.35
N LYS A 628 5.61 -19.02 -24.83
CA LYS A 628 5.50 -17.78 -25.63
C LYS A 628 6.54 -17.76 -26.74
N ASN A 629 6.11 -17.43 -27.96
CA ASN A 629 6.92 -17.38 -29.17
C ASN A 629 7.67 -16.05 -29.33
N ALA A 630 8.50 -15.69 -28.34
CA ALA A 630 9.33 -14.48 -28.42
C ALA A 630 10.56 -14.72 -29.30
N LYS A 631 10.79 -13.82 -30.26
CA LYS A 631 11.82 -13.93 -31.30
C LYS A 631 13.01 -13.01 -31.10
N ALA A 632 12.81 -11.89 -30.41
CA ALA A 632 13.84 -10.94 -30.08
C ALA A 632 13.45 -10.19 -28.81
N MET A 633 14.45 -9.83 -28.01
CA MET A 633 14.35 -8.88 -26.91
C MET A 633 15.50 -7.88 -27.03
N LEU A 634 15.20 -6.60 -27.17
CA LEU A 634 16.17 -5.52 -27.05
C LEU A 634 15.98 -4.85 -25.69
N GLN A 635 17.04 -4.78 -24.88
CA GLN A 635 17.09 -3.93 -23.69
C GLN A 635 17.64 -2.55 -24.04
N GLN A 636 16.93 -1.51 -23.62
CA GLN A 636 17.39 -0.13 -23.50
C GLN A 636 17.54 0.17 -22.02
N ASP A 637 18.78 0.30 -21.57
CA ASP A 637 19.10 0.59 -20.17
C ASP A 637 20.26 1.58 -20.16
N MET A 638 19.99 2.78 -19.64
CA MET A 638 20.81 3.98 -19.77
C MET A 638 21.04 4.40 -21.23
N THR A 639 20.37 5.47 -21.64
CA THR A 639 20.35 6.01 -23.00
C THR A 639 20.68 7.50 -23.04
N GLY A 640 21.03 8.08 -21.89
CA GLY A 640 21.03 9.52 -21.68
C GLY A 640 22.39 10.15 -21.50
N TYR A 641 23.41 9.45 -21.00
CA TYR A 641 24.68 10.07 -20.67
C TYR A 641 25.78 9.83 -21.72
N SER A 642 26.11 10.89 -22.47
CA SER A 642 27.23 10.86 -23.44
C SER A 642 28.49 11.61 -22.99
N LYS A 643 28.43 12.35 -21.87
CA LYS A 643 29.56 13.16 -21.36
C LYS A 643 30.78 12.33 -20.99
N GLY A 644 30.60 11.11 -20.49
CA GLY A 644 31.70 10.20 -20.17
C GLY A 644 32.60 9.89 -21.37
N THR A 645 32.02 9.93 -22.58
CA THR A 645 32.72 9.74 -23.85
C THR A 645 33.23 11.07 -24.41
N THR A 646 32.36 12.09 -24.49
CA THR A 646 32.71 13.37 -25.13
C THR A 646 33.77 14.15 -24.35
N ASP A 647 33.76 14.10 -23.02
CA ASP A 647 34.76 14.79 -22.17
C ASP A 647 36.16 14.17 -22.33
N LYS A 648 36.23 12.90 -22.75
CA LYS A 648 37.49 12.19 -23.09
C LYS A 648 37.92 12.43 -24.54
N GLY A 649 37.20 13.25 -25.30
CA GLY A 649 37.47 13.54 -26.72
C GLY A 649 37.17 12.37 -27.66
N LYS A 650 36.41 11.37 -27.22
CA LYS A 650 35.94 10.25 -28.04
C LYS A 650 34.64 10.67 -28.76
N PRO A 651 34.35 10.10 -29.95
CA PRO A 651 33.07 10.34 -30.62
C PRO A 651 31.92 9.74 -29.83
N GLU A 652 30.77 10.42 -29.85
CA GLU A 652 29.50 9.87 -29.32
C GLU A 652 29.12 8.62 -30.13
N VAL A 653 28.75 7.55 -29.42
CA VAL A 653 28.48 6.22 -29.98
C VAL A 653 27.42 5.52 -29.14
N VAL A 654 26.71 4.56 -29.74
CA VAL A 654 25.90 3.58 -29.00
C VAL A 654 26.79 2.41 -28.58
N GLY A 655 26.75 2.04 -27.30
CA GLY A 655 27.37 0.80 -26.81
C GLY A 655 26.55 -0.41 -27.22
N VAL A 656 27.18 -1.44 -27.79
CA VAL A 656 26.52 -2.70 -28.14
C VAL A 656 27.18 -3.81 -27.35
N ILE A 657 26.42 -4.42 -26.43
CA ILE A 657 26.92 -5.48 -25.54
C ILE A 657 27.09 -6.78 -26.33
N THR A 658 28.18 -7.49 -26.05
CA THR A 658 28.58 -8.70 -26.79
C THR A 658 28.65 -9.97 -25.94
N ASP A 659 28.53 -9.86 -24.62
CA ASP A 659 28.47 -10.98 -23.69
C ASP A 659 27.04 -11.21 -23.18
N TYR A 660 26.65 -12.49 -23.03
CA TYR A 660 25.30 -12.92 -22.58
C TYR A 660 24.14 -12.42 -23.45
N VAL A 661 24.39 -12.30 -24.76
CA VAL A 661 23.43 -11.87 -25.79
C VAL A 661 23.37 -12.87 -26.94
N ASP A 662 22.36 -12.74 -27.80
CA ASP A 662 22.26 -13.46 -29.08
C ASP A 662 23.08 -12.77 -30.17
N GLU A 663 24.03 -13.49 -30.77
CA GLU A 663 24.96 -12.95 -31.76
C GLU A 663 24.25 -12.49 -33.05
N GLY A 664 23.21 -13.21 -33.48
CA GLY A 664 22.45 -12.88 -34.68
C GLY A 664 21.66 -11.59 -34.51
N LEU A 665 20.96 -11.45 -33.38
CA LEU A 665 20.22 -10.24 -33.04
C LEU A 665 21.18 -9.05 -32.86
N THR A 666 22.29 -9.26 -32.14
CA THR A 666 23.31 -8.23 -31.91
C THR A 666 23.92 -7.74 -33.21
N THR A 667 24.24 -8.64 -34.13
CA THR A 667 24.73 -8.29 -35.47
C THR A 667 23.69 -7.47 -36.23
N PHE A 668 22.42 -7.88 -36.20
CA PHE A 668 21.36 -7.13 -36.88
C PHE A 668 21.18 -5.72 -36.29
N ILE A 669 21.28 -5.57 -34.97
CA ILE A 669 21.25 -4.28 -34.27
C ILE A 669 22.33 -3.33 -34.79
N THR A 670 23.57 -3.80 -35.00
CA THR A 670 24.64 -2.94 -35.55
C THR A 670 24.28 -2.38 -36.93
N GLN A 671 23.63 -3.18 -37.78
CA GLN A 671 23.16 -2.73 -39.09
C GLN A 671 22.02 -1.72 -38.98
N VAL A 672 21.12 -1.89 -38.00
CA VAL A 672 20.05 -0.92 -37.70
C VAL A 672 20.64 0.40 -37.22
N ILE A 673 21.69 0.39 -36.39
CA ILE A 673 22.41 1.60 -35.97
C ILE A 673 22.99 2.31 -37.20
N ASP A 674 23.79 1.61 -38.00
CA ASP A 674 24.43 2.17 -39.20
C ASP A 674 23.42 2.74 -40.22
N ALA A 675 22.21 2.19 -40.28
CA ALA A 675 21.19 2.61 -41.23
C ALA A 675 20.35 3.80 -40.75
N TYR A 676 20.13 3.93 -39.44
CA TYR A 676 19.08 4.82 -38.90
C TYR A 676 19.58 5.85 -37.90
N CYS A 677 20.75 5.66 -37.28
CA CYS A 677 21.31 6.60 -36.31
C CYS A 677 22.29 7.57 -37.00
N ASP A 678 22.46 8.76 -36.42
CA ASP A 678 23.45 9.74 -36.89
C ASP A 678 24.85 9.48 -36.31
N ILE A 679 24.92 8.65 -35.26
CA ILE A 679 26.13 8.24 -34.56
C ILE A 679 26.41 6.76 -34.81
N GLY A 680 27.68 6.36 -34.69
CA GLY A 680 28.09 4.97 -34.83
C GLY A 680 27.88 4.16 -33.55
N TYR A 681 28.47 2.96 -33.51
CA TYR A 681 28.46 2.09 -32.34
C TYR A 681 29.87 1.66 -31.91
N VAL A 682 29.98 1.20 -30.66
CA VAL A 682 31.15 0.51 -30.12
C VAL A 682 30.73 -0.83 -29.55
N LEU A 683 31.48 -1.89 -29.87
CA LEU A 683 31.26 -3.19 -29.25
C LEU A 683 31.92 -3.18 -27.87
N THR A 684 31.14 -3.50 -26.84
CA THR A 684 31.61 -3.47 -25.46
C THR A 684 31.05 -4.66 -24.66
N LYS A 685 31.39 -4.73 -23.37
CA LYS A 685 31.00 -5.81 -22.47
C LYS A 685 30.59 -5.24 -21.13
N CYS A 686 29.55 -5.81 -20.55
CA CYS A 686 29.03 -5.39 -19.25
C CYS A 686 29.26 -6.42 -18.13
N GLY A 687 29.58 -7.67 -18.47
CA GLY A 687 29.70 -8.78 -17.52
C GLY A 687 28.40 -9.56 -17.34
N TYR A 688 28.39 -10.48 -16.38
CA TYR A 688 27.27 -11.40 -16.17
C TYR A 688 26.06 -10.71 -15.57
N ALA A 689 24.85 -10.96 -16.12
CA ALA A 689 23.59 -10.48 -15.57
C ALA A 689 23.58 -8.97 -15.29
N CYS A 690 24.05 -8.18 -16.27
CA CYS A 690 24.20 -6.74 -16.09
C CYS A 690 22.90 -5.94 -16.26
N SER A 691 21.85 -6.52 -16.89
CA SER A 691 20.51 -5.91 -17.02
C SER A 691 19.49 -6.99 -17.48
N ASP A 692 18.23 -6.61 -17.70
CA ASP A 692 17.08 -7.50 -17.90
C ASP A 692 17.20 -8.46 -19.11
N HIS A 693 17.98 -8.12 -20.15
CA HIS A 693 18.25 -9.00 -21.31
C HIS A 693 18.82 -10.36 -20.89
N ALA A 694 19.57 -10.41 -19.80
CA ALA A 694 20.13 -11.64 -19.25
C ALA A 694 19.01 -12.61 -18.80
N SER A 695 17.85 -12.10 -18.39
CA SER A 695 16.68 -12.92 -18.04
C SER A 695 16.06 -13.60 -19.25
N ALA A 696 15.99 -12.90 -20.39
CA ALA A 696 15.54 -13.47 -21.66
C ALA A 696 16.52 -14.55 -22.15
N TYR A 697 17.82 -14.21 -22.18
CA TYR A 697 18.90 -15.11 -22.59
C TYR A 697 18.91 -16.39 -21.76
N ARG A 698 18.84 -16.27 -20.42
CA ARG A 698 18.77 -17.41 -19.49
C ARG A 698 17.58 -18.33 -19.75
N ASN A 699 16.47 -17.78 -20.22
CA ASN A 699 15.26 -18.55 -20.51
C ASN A 699 15.25 -19.17 -21.92
N GLY A 700 16.30 -18.96 -22.73
CA GLY A 700 16.45 -19.53 -24.07
C GLY A 700 15.90 -18.65 -25.19
N TYR A 701 15.67 -17.36 -24.92
CA TYR A 701 15.19 -16.39 -25.90
C TYR A 701 16.34 -15.52 -26.42
N PRO A 702 16.31 -15.06 -27.69
CA PRO A 702 17.29 -14.12 -28.22
C PRO A 702 17.18 -12.76 -27.52
N GLY A 703 18.11 -12.46 -26.62
CA GLY A 703 18.23 -11.17 -25.93
C GLY A 703 19.43 -10.39 -26.42
N ALA A 704 19.31 -9.08 -26.55
CA ALA A 704 20.37 -8.16 -26.87
C ALA A 704 20.25 -6.88 -26.02
N PHE A 705 21.36 -6.17 -25.86
CA PHE A 705 21.44 -5.00 -25.01
C PHE A 705 22.28 -3.92 -25.67
N VAL A 706 21.74 -2.71 -25.70
CA VAL A 706 22.46 -1.50 -26.11
C VAL A 706 22.53 -0.53 -24.94
N PHE A 707 23.69 0.10 -24.81
CA PHE A 707 24.06 1.00 -23.73
C PHE A 707 24.40 2.37 -24.30
N GLU A 708 24.40 3.40 -23.48
CA GLU A 708 24.69 4.77 -23.88
C GLU A 708 26.11 5.01 -24.42
N SER A 709 27.08 4.16 -24.11
CA SER A 709 28.49 4.36 -24.49
C SER A 709 29.32 3.08 -24.39
N ASP A 710 30.64 3.17 -24.53
CA ASP A 710 31.50 2.06 -24.07
C ASP A 710 31.34 1.91 -22.55
N PHE A 711 31.25 0.69 -22.04
CA PHE A 711 30.98 0.43 -20.62
C PHE A 711 32.04 1.03 -19.68
N SER A 712 33.25 1.36 -20.16
CA SER A 712 34.29 2.06 -19.38
C SER A 712 34.11 3.59 -19.28
N ASP A 713 33.13 4.12 -19.98
CA ASP A 713 32.78 5.54 -20.06
C ASP A 713 31.37 5.83 -19.49
N ASP A 714 30.83 4.91 -18.68
CA ASP A 714 29.51 4.98 -18.05
C ASP A 714 29.30 6.21 -17.14
N SER A 715 28.03 6.50 -16.88
CA SER A 715 27.62 7.58 -15.98
C SER A 715 28.12 7.34 -14.53
N PRO A 716 28.95 8.24 -13.95
CA PRO A 716 29.43 8.08 -12.58
C PRO A 716 28.36 8.42 -11.52
N TYR A 717 27.16 8.80 -11.95
CA TYR A 717 26.07 9.27 -11.10
C TYR A 717 25.02 8.19 -10.79
N ILE A 718 25.06 7.05 -11.49
CA ILE A 718 24.13 5.92 -11.32
C ILE A 718 24.01 5.46 -9.88
N HIS A 719 22.84 4.93 -9.52
CA HIS A 719 22.51 4.52 -8.15
C HIS A 719 22.79 5.60 -7.08
N THR A 720 22.69 6.89 -7.43
CA THR A 720 22.83 8.00 -6.47
C THR A 720 21.74 9.06 -6.62
N SER A 721 21.62 9.92 -5.62
CA SER A 721 20.74 11.11 -5.71
C SER A 721 21.14 12.14 -6.78
N GLN A 722 22.32 11.99 -7.42
CA GLN A 722 22.85 12.92 -8.43
C GLN A 722 22.55 12.48 -9.86
N ASP A 723 22.06 11.26 -10.07
CA ASP A 723 21.50 10.88 -11.37
C ASP A 723 20.20 11.66 -11.59
N THR A 724 20.31 12.77 -12.32
CA THR A 724 19.31 13.83 -12.42
C THR A 724 19.19 14.29 -13.87
N LEU A 725 18.15 15.05 -14.20
CA LEU A 725 17.93 15.54 -15.58
C LEU A 725 19.11 16.37 -16.14
N GLU A 726 19.98 16.92 -15.29
CA GLU A 726 21.15 17.71 -15.71
C GLU A 726 22.29 16.86 -16.31
N THR A 727 22.29 15.56 -16.02
CA THR A 727 23.28 14.61 -16.55
C THR A 727 22.86 14.05 -17.90
N VAL A 728 21.57 14.15 -18.25
CA VAL A 728 20.96 13.55 -19.44
C VAL A 728 21.12 14.44 -20.69
N ASN A 729 21.48 13.82 -21.81
CA ASN A 729 21.54 14.37 -23.15
C ASN A 729 20.38 13.80 -24.01
N TYR A 730 19.35 14.62 -24.22
CA TYR A 730 18.17 14.20 -24.98
C TYR A 730 18.43 13.95 -26.47
N ASP A 731 19.46 14.58 -27.06
CA ASP A 731 19.83 14.31 -28.47
C ASP A 731 20.44 12.91 -28.61
N HIS A 732 21.17 12.45 -27.58
CA HIS A 732 21.69 11.08 -27.50
C HIS A 732 20.57 10.06 -27.32
N MET A 733 19.63 10.32 -26.40
CA MET A 733 18.43 9.48 -26.24
C MET A 733 17.62 9.36 -27.54
N LEU A 734 17.59 10.43 -28.35
CA LEU A 734 16.92 10.41 -29.65
C LEU A 734 17.55 9.39 -30.61
N GLN A 735 18.87 9.17 -30.54
CA GLN A 735 19.55 8.14 -31.33
C GLN A 735 19.13 6.73 -30.88
N HIS A 736 19.03 6.50 -29.57
CA HIS A 736 18.47 5.24 -29.03
C HIS A 736 17.01 5.04 -29.42
N ALA A 737 16.21 6.11 -29.48
CA ALA A 737 14.82 6.03 -29.96
C ALA A 737 14.75 5.70 -31.46
N LYS A 738 15.65 6.26 -32.29
CA LYS A 738 15.76 5.90 -33.72
C LYS A 738 16.10 4.42 -33.90
N LEU A 739 17.10 3.94 -33.18
CA LEU A 739 17.47 2.52 -33.13
C LEU A 739 16.26 1.65 -32.74
N THR A 740 15.55 2.02 -31.67
CA THR A 740 14.40 1.26 -31.15
C THR A 740 13.26 1.17 -32.16
N VAL A 741 12.89 2.29 -32.80
CA VAL A 741 11.85 2.32 -33.86
C VAL A 741 12.30 1.52 -35.08
N GLY A 742 13.56 1.69 -35.50
CA GLY A 742 14.12 0.98 -36.65
C GLY A 742 14.11 -0.53 -36.46
N LEU A 743 14.64 -1.00 -35.32
CA LEU A 743 14.68 -2.43 -34.99
C LEU A 743 13.26 -3.02 -34.90
N ALA A 744 12.36 -2.35 -34.18
CA ALA A 744 10.99 -2.82 -34.01
C ALA A 744 10.28 -2.95 -35.35
N TYR A 745 10.38 -1.95 -36.22
CA TYR A 745 9.71 -1.97 -37.52
C TYR A 745 10.30 -3.04 -38.45
N GLU A 746 11.63 -3.13 -38.56
CA GLU A 746 12.29 -4.15 -39.39
C GLU A 746 11.88 -5.57 -38.97
N LEU A 747 11.90 -5.86 -37.67
CA LEU A 747 11.54 -7.18 -37.16
C LEU A 747 10.03 -7.42 -37.19
N ALA A 748 9.19 -6.38 -37.06
CA ALA A 748 7.74 -6.52 -37.19
C ALA A 748 7.32 -6.98 -38.60
N TYR A 749 8.08 -6.58 -39.63
CA TYR A 749 7.84 -6.92 -41.04
C TYR A 749 8.72 -8.03 -41.61
N ALA A 750 9.65 -8.59 -40.81
CA ALA A 750 10.44 -9.75 -41.20
C ALA A 750 9.57 -11.01 -41.35
N ALA A 751 9.62 -11.65 -42.52
CA ALA A 751 8.85 -12.87 -42.80
C ALA A 751 9.38 -14.11 -42.04
N ASP A 752 10.71 -14.21 -41.89
CA ASP A 752 11.41 -15.44 -41.48
C ASP A 752 12.07 -15.35 -40.09
N LEU A 753 11.29 -15.03 -39.06
CA LEU A 753 11.73 -15.09 -37.64
C LEU A 753 11.43 -16.43 -36.94
#